data_AF-A0AAU9TVF4-F1
#
_entry.id   AF-A0AAU9TVF4-F1
#
_cell.length_a   1.000
_cell.length_b   1.000
_cell.length_c   1.000
_cell.angle_alpha   90.00
_cell.angle_beta   90.00
_cell.angle_gamma   90.00
#
_symmetry.space_group_name_H-M   'P 1'
#
loop_
_entity.id
_entity.type
_entity.pdbx_description
1 polymer ?
#
loop_
_entity_poly.entity_id
_entity_poly.type
_entity_poly.pdbx_seq_one_letter_code
_entity_poly.pdbx_strand_id
1 'polypeptide(L)'
;MEFVDTIPVTFKEITPNYNIPEKWKEVVLNTGGTHSTLQDIKLPHKAGGYWYKDSKKANTRNRFIYWQTTSDSIELSEASLDVNLSSCNLRCKVAAGTPPLNYLTFYERTSTQQVIILAATVSSVHRLIFPHPDVLDRKSTFGSICSVTPSIFHDTNAINNPNNYYILNQYSNTNTGVAHSCASLLRDNGEAVFSLAFGYGGDGGLLLVKLPVTGSAVTTILKRESTVPRFLSGITGALRGKSGDGVDTYGVVLVNNLAVAVCGDTCLRAWLVDEGGAPTAVSAPLSQTLVKPKPPPHGHMLQNTTGPDGSTILVAYLSFPNECEFVVMKLHDGGAGAVKFSQICQIFGPQLDLLDYQIGYGEGNHVIWALWTQPDGDAVVTSSALGAELSWRAVAAREPPAALPQLASHQQYRDRLLAPGLFPPAVVKKALAIYRRTWGGEAGADAELGEALLGAVQARLRPLAARAPAHDHAHLMHKCWSDLYSWCLQYMEGLTRPLGLLVARGGWGWWCALVRRAGVSLVRQLEPLERIMLSPEDTLPDIAAGGEAGEAGELSADAVRVVLAGARWERAASAAGAAELERRLFACAAPQHRLLPRLLHLLLAAAPHDHLAPMLTPEQIDEISSILEPIKDLQNAVLELNDALRLDVPEIDTCKSDDEDTSEYENLFASDLGVAVVTEAIRQMAEMRARVVRGALAALGAARGAGGVPGAGHCAVHWQAYRALLWLRAATLTRPAAGSSESFRLKLTALGGEAAEGGARAEGGAAGAYAAGAGGARARSHLAAARAPTHWHQALPLMAYHLAHQLWAVSGGFEFGWWLASINQPRLVQQYVALLEPWCEWNACSRQFILGLALLELEDPEGAYTAFCRAAKGVSTEPFLRHLVAAPDARLTQHQALVLYYMKVIKLFEIHDAGACVVRLAETAISIADKDDPNLAMFQWVVFKWHLSGGRVERALSAAAANPAPHARAAAAAALLSALGECLPPRPRTPAHPHARTPAPHTHRF
;
A
#
# COMPACT_ATOMS: atom_id res chain seq x y z
N MET A 1 -24.32 -5.85 -22.42
CA MET A 1 -23.24 -4.97 -21.94
C MET A 1 -23.70 -4.10 -20.77
N GLU A 2 -24.68 -4.52 -19.93
CA GLU A 2 -25.28 -3.60 -18.94
C GLU A 2 -25.49 -4.18 -17.52
N PHE A 3 -25.20 -5.47 -17.28
CA PHE A 3 -25.38 -6.03 -15.92
C PHE A 3 -24.23 -5.65 -14.98
N VAL A 4 -22.99 -5.50 -15.47
CA VAL A 4 -21.85 -5.17 -14.61
C VAL A 4 -21.91 -3.72 -14.13
N ASP A 5 -22.35 -2.81 -15.00
CA ASP A 5 -22.43 -1.38 -14.72
C ASP A 5 -23.57 -1.01 -13.76
N THR A 6 -24.49 -1.94 -13.50
CA THR A 6 -25.60 -1.79 -12.55
C THR A 6 -25.31 -2.42 -11.17
N ILE A 7 -24.19 -3.14 -11.01
CA ILE A 7 -23.81 -3.74 -9.72
C ILE A 7 -23.30 -2.63 -8.79
N PRO A 8 -23.83 -2.50 -7.55
CA PRO A 8 -23.37 -1.50 -6.61
C PRO A 8 -21.90 -1.73 -6.21
N VAL A 9 -21.11 -0.65 -6.26
CA VAL A 9 -19.70 -0.66 -5.89
C VAL A 9 -19.56 -0.42 -4.39
N THR A 10 -19.07 -1.42 -3.67
CA THR A 10 -19.00 -1.36 -2.19
C THR A 10 -17.58 -1.56 -1.65
N PHE A 11 -16.68 -2.06 -2.48
CA PHE A 11 -15.31 -2.36 -2.11
C PHE A 11 -14.32 -1.63 -3.01
N LYS A 12 -13.08 -1.49 -2.55
CA LYS A 12 -11.97 -0.98 -3.35
C LYS A 12 -10.71 -1.78 -3.07
N GLU A 13 -9.93 -1.99 -4.12
CA GLU A 13 -8.64 -2.65 -4.04
C GLU A 13 -7.53 -1.68 -3.58
N ILE A 14 -6.72 -2.12 -2.62
CA ILE A 14 -5.45 -1.51 -2.23
C ILE A 14 -4.33 -2.30 -2.91
N THR A 15 -3.70 -1.69 -3.92
CA THR A 15 -2.54 -2.26 -4.59
C THR A 15 -1.28 -1.66 -3.97
N PRO A 16 -0.63 -2.33 -2.99
CA PRO A 16 0.55 -1.77 -2.35
C PRO A 16 1.67 -1.62 -3.39
N ASN A 17 2.34 -0.47 -3.38
CA ASN A 17 3.57 -0.31 -4.15
C ASN A 17 4.75 -0.94 -3.39
N TYR A 18 4.68 -2.26 -3.26
CA TYR A 18 5.69 -3.04 -2.56
C TYR A 18 6.45 -3.90 -3.57
N ASN A 19 7.72 -3.57 -3.78
CA ASN A 19 8.59 -4.28 -4.71
C ASN A 19 9.85 -4.74 -3.96
N ILE A 20 9.76 -5.86 -3.23
CA ILE A 20 11.00 -6.51 -2.77
C ILE A 20 11.65 -7.15 -4.00
N PRO A 21 12.97 -6.98 -4.20
CA PRO A 21 13.71 -7.86 -5.10
C PRO A 21 13.55 -9.32 -4.64
N GLU A 22 12.84 -10.13 -5.42
CA GLU A 22 12.53 -11.50 -5.03
C GLU A 22 13.78 -12.39 -5.11
N LYS A 23 14.36 -12.69 -3.95
CA LYS A 23 15.29 -13.81 -3.82
C LYS A 23 14.46 -15.09 -3.69
N TRP A 24 14.43 -15.88 -4.76
CA TRP A 24 13.77 -17.18 -4.78
C TRP A 24 14.71 -18.29 -4.33
N LYS A 25 14.28 -19.09 -3.35
CA LYS A 25 14.89 -20.38 -3.06
C LYS A 25 14.30 -21.41 -4.01
N GLU A 26 15.12 -22.12 -4.76
CA GLU A 26 14.64 -23.12 -5.73
C GLU A 26 14.88 -24.55 -5.22
N VAL A 27 13.86 -25.40 -5.34
CA VAL A 27 13.91 -26.84 -5.03
C VAL A 27 13.25 -27.59 -6.18
N VAL A 28 13.78 -28.76 -6.55
CA VAL A 28 13.18 -29.61 -7.59
C VAL A 28 12.37 -30.71 -6.93
N LEU A 29 11.07 -30.79 -7.22
CA LEU A 29 10.19 -31.87 -6.75
C LEU A 29 10.42 -33.14 -7.56
N ASN A 30 10.39 -34.28 -6.89
CA ASN A 30 10.41 -35.56 -7.58
C ASN A 30 9.02 -35.90 -8.15
N THR A 31 8.78 -35.53 -9.40
CA THR A 31 7.52 -35.80 -10.11
C THR A 31 7.57 -37.04 -11.01
N GLY A 32 8.65 -37.83 -10.92
CA GLY A 32 8.94 -38.92 -11.86
C GLY A 32 9.55 -38.43 -13.18
N GLY A 33 9.62 -39.32 -14.17
CA GLY A 33 10.13 -39.00 -15.51
C GLY A 33 9.04 -38.49 -16.46
N THR A 34 9.45 -37.77 -17.50
CA THR A 34 8.58 -37.39 -18.64
C THR A 34 8.12 -38.64 -19.39
N HIS A 35 6.85 -39.01 -19.26
CA HIS A 35 6.23 -39.92 -20.22
C HIS A 35 6.08 -39.21 -21.58
N SER A 36 6.31 -39.91 -22.69
CA SER A 36 6.21 -39.34 -24.05
C SER A 36 4.84 -38.73 -24.34
N THR A 37 3.79 -39.18 -23.65
CA THR A 37 2.40 -38.70 -23.73
C THR A 37 2.14 -37.37 -23.02
N LEU A 38 3.07 -36.87 -22.20
CA LEU A 38 2.88 -35.67 -21.37
C LEU A 38 3.63 -34.43 -21.87
N GLN A 39 4.32 -34.51 -23.01
CA GLN A 39 5.30 -33.50 -23.45
C GLN A 39 4.70 -32.13 -23.85
N ASP A 40 3.38 -32.04 -24.07
CA ASP A 40 2.69 -30.82 -24.53
C ASP A 40 1.54 -30.33 -23.63
N ILE A 41 1.43 -30.83 -22.40
CA ILE A 41 0.32 -30.45 -21.51
C ILE A 41 0.55 -29.04 -20.94
N LYS A 42 -0.38 -28.13 -21.23
CA LYS A 42 -0.44 -26.80 -20.63
C LYS A 42 -1.70 -26.68 -19.80
N LEU A 43 -1.53 -26.49 -18.50
CA LEU A 43 -2.62 -26.14 -17.59
C LEU A 43 -2.68 -24.62 -17.46
N PRO A 44 -3.88 -24.03 -17.29
CA PRO A 44 -3.98 -22.60 -17.05
C PRO A 44 -3.31 -22.26 -15.73
N HIS A 45 -2.65 -21.11 -15.67
CA HIS A 45 -2.08 -20.61 -14.43
C HIS A 45 -3.19 -20.38 -13.42
N LYS A 46 -2.94 -20.76 -12.16
CA LYS A 46 -3.85 -20.45 -11.06
C LYS A 46 -3.06 -19.94 -9.87
N ALA A 47 -3.70 -19.10 -9.08
CA ALA A 47 -3.15 -18.63 -7.83
C ALA A 47 -4.17 -18.78 -6.71
N GLY A 48 -3.69 -18.65 -5.48
CA GLY A 48 -4.53 -18.66 -4.28
C GLY A 48 -3.70 -18.35 -3.05
N GLY A 49 -4.27 -18.55 -1.87
CA GLY A 49 -3.51 -18.37 -0.64
C GLY A 49 -4.15 -19.00 0.59
N TYR A 50 -3.53 -18.73 1.73
CA TYR A 50 -3.92 -19.23 3.03
C TYR A 50 -3.62 -18.20 4.12
N TRP A 51 -4.63 -17.89 4.94
CA TRP A 51 -4.47 -17.15 6.18
C TRP A 51 -4.25 -18.13 7.34
N TYR A 52 -3.33 -17.82 8.24
CA TYR A 52 -3.17 -18.59 9.47
C TYR A 52 -4.44 -18.54 10.33
N LYS A 53 -4.78 -19.65 10.98
CA LYS A 53 -6.03 -19.84 11.73
C LYS A 53 -6.11 -18.93 12.95
N ASP A 54 -5.02 -18.80 13.70
CA ASP A 54 -4.95 -17.95 14.88
C ASP A 54 -4.63 -16.51 14.47
N SER A 55 -5.66 -15.68 14.41
CA SER A 55 -5.55 -14.27 14.03
C SER A 55 -5.24 -13.33 15.20
N LYS A 56 -5.08 -13.85 16.42
CA LYS A 56 -4.86 -13.04 17.63
C LYS A 56 -3.39 -12.92 18.00
N LYS A 57 -2.61 -14.00 17.84
CA LYS A 57 -1.17 -13.97 18.16
C LYS A 57 -0.39 -13.08 17.20
N ALA A 58 0.56 -12.31 17.73
CA ALA A 58 1.38 -11.38 16.96
C ALA A 58 2.18 -12.03 15.82
N ASN A 59 2.53 -13.31 15.95
CA ASN A 59 3.37 -14.06 15.00
C ASN A 59 2.60 -14.69 13.83
N THR A 60 1.28 -14.84 13.95
CA THR A 60 0.39 -15.43 12.92
C THR A 60 -0.65 -14.44 12.40
N ARG A 61 -1.03 -13.42 13.18
CA ARG A 61 -1.96 -12.38 12.72
C ARG A 61 -1.33 -11.59 11.56
N ASN A 62 -2.19 -11.13 10.65
CA ASN A 62 -1.81 -10.35 9.47
C ASN A 62 -0.67 -11.00 8.64
N ARG A 63 -0.47 -12.32 8.80
CA ARG A 63 0.53 -13.14 8.11
C ARG A 63 -0.22 -14.18 7.28
N PHE A 64 0.27 -14.43 6.07
CA PHE A 64 -0.40 -15.30 5.12
C PHE A 64 0.58 -15.87 4.10
N ILE A 65 0.17 -16.96 3.48
CA ILE A 65 0.89 -17.59 2.37
C ILE A 65 0.08 -17.35 1.10
N TYR A 66 0.71 -16.95 0.02
CA TYR A 66 0.10 -16.94 -1.31
C TYR A 66 0.94 -17.80 -2.25
N TRP A 67 0.29 -18.31 -3.28
CA TRP A 67 0.90 -19.25 -4.21
C TRP A 67 0.40 -19.05 -5.62
N GLN A 68 1.21 -19.46 -6.59
CA GLN A 68 0.82 -19.57 -7.99
C GLN A 68 1.45 -20.80 -8.66
N THR A 69 0.75 -21.35 -9.65
CA THR A 69 1.24 -22.43 -10.50
C THR A 69 1.65 -21.89 -11.87
N THR A 70 2.86 -22.23 -12.30
CA THR A 70 3.34 -22.06 -13.67
C THR A 70 3.39 -23.41 -14.36
N SER A 71 3.70 -23.43 -15.66
CA SER A 71 3.86 -24.69 -16.42
C SER A 71 4.97 -25.61 -15.88
N ASP A 72 5.93 -25.06 -15.13
CA ASP A 72 7.16 -25.72 -14.70
C ASP A 72 7.44 -25.61 -13.20
N SER A 73 6.59 -24.93 -12.42
CA SER A 73 6.82 -24.78 -10.98
C SER A 73 5.58 -24.43 -10.17
N ILE A 74 5.65 -24.75 -8.87
CA ILE A 74 4.77 -24.20 -7.83
C ILE A 74 5.57 -23.13 -7.10
N GLU A 75 5.07 -21.89 -7.12
CA GLU A 75 5.68 -20.76 -6.45
C GLU A 75 4.90 -20.46 -5.18
N LEU A 76 5.59 -20.47 -4.04
CA LEU A 76 5.06 -20.24 -2.70
C LEU A 76 5.75 -19.02 -2.09
N SER A 77 4.96 -18.09 -1.57
CA SER A 77 5.47 -16.88 -0.94
C SER A 77 4.74 -16.62 0.37
N GLU A 78 5.49 -16.29 1.42
CA GLU A 78 4.94 -15.90 2.72
C GLU A 78 5.09 -14.39 2.92
N ALA A 79 4.01 -13.75 3.37
CA ALA A 79 3.98 -12.31 3.65
C ALA A 79 3.40 -12.03 5.04
N SER A 80 3.80 -10.91 5.61
CA SER A 80 3.23 -10.36 6.84
C SER A 80 3.11 -8.85 6.70
N LEU A 81 2.03 -8.28 7.24
CA LEU A 81 1.87 -6.84 7.37
C LEU A 81 2.59 -6.31 8.62
N ASP A 82 2.85 -7.17 9.60
CA ASP A 82 3.36 -6.75 10.90
C ASP A 82 4.89 -6.83 10.99
N VAL A 83 5.49 -7.90 10.46
CA VAL A 83 6.95 -8.11 10.52
C VAL A 83 7.56 -8.39 9.15
N ASN A 84 8.81 -7.97 8.93
CA ASN A 84 9.54 -8.32 7.71
C ASN A 84 10.03 -9.77 7.79
N LEU A 85 9.84 -10.53 6.71
CA LEU A 85 10.23 -11.94 6.64
C LEU A 85 11.49 -12.14 5.80
N SER A 86 12.39 -13.01 6.27
CA SER A 86 13.53 -13.50 5.49
C SER A 86 13.25 -14.87 4.86
N SER A 87 13.84 -15.13 3.69
CA SER A 87 13.71 -16.41 2.98
C SER A 87 12.26 -16.82 2.71
N CYS A 88 11.41 -15.86 2.37
CA CYS A 88 9.96 -16.03 2.26
C CYS A 88 9.44 -16.48 0.89
N ASN A 89 10.31 -16.64 -0.12
CA ASN A 89 9.93 -17.08 -1.46
C ASN A 89 10.57 -18.43 -1.81
N LEU A 90 9.74 -19.42 -2.16
CA LEU A 90 10.13 -20.78 -2.50
C LEU A 90 9.53 -21.17 -3.86
N ARG A 91 10.38 -21.57 -4.81
CA ARG A 91 9.98 -22.12 -6.11
C ARG A 91 10.27 -23.61 -6.13
N CYS A 92 9.20 -24.39 -6.19
CA CYS A 92 9.25 -25.85 -6.34
C CYS A 92 9.13 -26.22 -7.82
N LYS A 93 10.27 -26.42 -8.50
CA LYS A 93 10.32 -26.82 -9.92
C LYS A 93 9.86 -28.25 -10.10
N VAL A 94 9.11 -28.51 -11.15
CA VAL A 94 8.68 -29.85 -11.56
C VAL A 94 9.43 -30.28 -12.82
N ALA A 95 9.49 -31.59 -13.09
CA ALA A 95 10.04 -32.06 -14.36
C ALA A 95 9.19 -31.54 -15.55
N ALA A 96 9.83 -31.38 -16.71
CA ALA A 96 9.13 -30.99 -17.94
C ALA A 96 7.91 -31.90 -18.18
N GLY A 97 6.83 -31.39 -18.78
CA GLY A 97 5.63 -32.19 -19.03
C GLY A 97 4.89 -32.70 -17.78
N THR A 98 5.28 -32.33 -16.57
CA THR A 98 4.57 -32.70 -15.33
C THR A 98 3.95 -31.48 -14.62
N PRO A 99 3.17 -30.64 -15.30
CA PRO A 99 2.68 -29.39 -14.74
C PRO A 99 1.90 -29.61 -13.43
N PRO A 100 1.99 -28.68 -12.46
CA PRO A 100 1.18 -28.71 -11.24
C PRO A 100 -0.31 -28.61 -11.56
N LEU A 101 -1.14 -29.31 -10.77
CA LEU A 101 -2.58 -29.13 -10.80
C LEU A 101 -2.97 -27.84 -10.04
N ASN A 102 -4.14 -27.33 -10.40
CA ASN A 102 -4.64 -26.03 -9.98
C ASN A 102 -5.31 -26.03 -8.60
N TYR A 103 -4.74 -26.75 -7.63
CA TYR A 103 -5.29 -26.87 -6.28
C TYR A 103 -4.22 -27.23 -5.24
N LEU A 104 -4.08 -26.38 -4.22
CA LEU A 104 -3.27 -26.62 -3.02
C LEU A 104 -4.15 -26.51 -1.77
N THR A 105 -3.90 -27.34 -0.76
CA THR A 105 -4.55 -27.24 0.55
C THR A 105 -3.52 -27.11 1.67
N PHE A 106 -3.92 -26.41 2.73
CA PHE A 106 -3.06 -25.99 3.82
C PHE A 106 -3.65 -26.47 5.15
N TYR A 107 -2.80 -27.04 6.00
CA TYR A 107 -3.18 -27.56 7.30
C TYR A 107 -2.18 -27.14 8.37
N GLU A 108 -2.68 -26.53 9.44
CA GLU A 108 -1.94 -26.28 10.67
C GLU A 108 -2.13 -27.44 11.66
N ARG A 109 -1.03 -28.05 12.09
CA ARG A 109 -1.00 -29.03 13.18
C ARG A 109 -0.37 -28.41 14.42
N THR A 110 -1.20 -27.86 15.30
CA THR A 110 -0.73 -27.21 16.54
C THR A 110 -0.03 -28.19 17.48
N SER A 111 -0.41 -29.47 17.49
CA SER A 111 0.22 -30.49 18.35
C SER A 111 1.67 -30.79 17.97
N THR A 112 1.99 -30.79 16.67
CA THR A 112 3.35 -31.02 16.16
C THR A 112 4.05 -29.73 15.71
N GLN A 113 3.38 -28.58 15.83
CA GLN A 113 3.87 -27.27 15.45
C GLN A 113 4.35 -27.22 13.99
N GLN A 114 3.54 -27.75 13.07
CA GLN A 114 3.85 -27.85 11.65
C GLN A 114 2.73 -27.28 10.77
N VAL A 115 3.14 -26.75 9.61
CA VAL A 115 2.27 -26.39 8.48
C VAL A 115 2.49 -27.43 7.39
N ILE A 116 1.41 -28.06 6.94
CA ILE A 116 1.43 -29.07 5.89
C ILE A 116 0.70 -28.53 4.67
N ILE A 117 1.38 -28.57 3.51
CA ILE A 117 0.81 -28.17 2.22
C ILE A 117 0.69 -29.43 1.36
N LEU A 118 -0.53 -29.75 0.92
CA LEU A 118 -0.77 -30.85 -0.01
C LEU A 118 -0.86 -30.28 -1.43
N ALA A 119 -0.03 -30.80 -2.32
CA ALA A 119 0.05 -30.38 -3.71
C ALA A 119 0.02 -31.59 -4.64
N ALA A 120 -0.56 -31.43 -5.83
CA ALA A 120 -0.58 -32.47 -6.85
C ALA A 120 -0.07 -31.91 -8.18
N THR A 121 0.60 -32.76 -8.94
CA THR A 121 0.90 -32.55 -10.36
C THR A 121 0.10 -33.55 -11.16
N VAL A 122 0.14 -33.43 -12.50
CA VAL A 122 -0.46 -34.48 -13.34
C VAL A 122 0.15 -35.85 -13.03
N SER A 123 1.43 -35.95 -12.65
CA SER A 123 2.13 -37.23 -12.47
C SER A 123 2.38 -37.66 -11.02
N SER A 124 2.08 -36.82 -10.02
CA SER A 124 2.48 -37.09 -8.64
C SER A 124 1.67 -36.32 -7.61
N VAL A 125 1.66 -36.78 -6.36
CA VAL A 125 1.10 -36.08 -5.21
C VAL A 125 2.18 -35.88 -4.14
N HIS A 126 2.13 -34.75 -3.43
CA HIS A 126 3.17 -34.27 -2.52
C HIS A 126 2.58 -33.75 -1.21
N ARG A 127 3.23 -34.09 -0.09
CA ARG A 127 3.01 -33.58 1.26
C ARG A 127 4.21 -32.75 1.69
N LEU A 128 4.14 -31.43 1.52
CA LEU A 128 5.20 -30.51 1.90
C LEU A 128 5.02 -30.12 3.38
N ILE A 129 6.10 -30.19 4.16
CA ILE A 129 6.04 -29.97 5.62
C ILE A 129 6.99 -28.83 5.98
N PHE A 130 6.46 -27.84 6.70
CA PHE A 130 7.18 -26.65 7.17
C PHE A 130 6.94 -26.43 8.67
N PRO A 131 7.83 -25.74 9.39
CA PRO A 131 7.60 -25.34 10.78
C PRO A 131 6.47 -24.31 10.89
N HIS A 132 5.72 -24.35 11.98
CA HIS A 132 4.71 -23.34 12.29
C HIS A 132 5.36 -22.04 12.81
N PRO A 133 4.79 -20.84 12.51
CA PRO A 133 5.32 -19.55 13.00
C PRO A 133 5.58 -19.49 14.52
N ASP A 134 4.77 -20.17 15.33
CA ASP A 134 4.92 -20.30 16.80
C ASP A 134 6.30 -20.81 17.26
N VAL A 135 7.01 -21.58 16.42
CA VAL A 135 8.34 -22.11 16.77
C VAL A 135 9.45 -21.13 16.40
N LEU A 136 9.19 -20.23 15.46
CA LEU A 136 10.20 -19.35 14.87
C LEU A 136 10.43 -18.08 15.70
N ASP A 137 9.42 -17.63 16.44
CA ASP A 137 9.40 -16.31 17.07
C ASP A 137 9.93 -16.28 18.52
N ARG A 138 10.39 -17.41 19.07
CA ARG A 138 10.93 -17.48 20.45
C ARG A 138 12.23 -16.70 20.70
N LYS A 139 12.82 -16.07 19.67
CA LYS A 139 14.10 -15.34 19.75
C LYS A 139 14.00 -13.84 19.45
N SER A 140 12.83 -13.32 19.07
CA SER A 140 12.63 -11.93 18.63
C SER A 140 12.20 -10.95 19.75
N THR A 141 12.10 -11.42 21.00
CA THR A 141 11.57 -10.68 22.16
C THR A 141 12.46 -9.55 22.72
N PHE A 142 13.32 -8.92 21.93
CA PHE A 142 14.11 -7.78 22.41
C PHE A 142 14.19 -6.64 21.37
N GLY A 143 13.31 -5.66 21.53
CA GLY A 143 13.59 -4.21 21.45
C GLY A 143 14.15 -3.59 20.16
N SER A 144 14.30 -4.32 19.06
CA SER A 144 14.86 -3.77 17.82
C SER A 144 13.76 -3.52 16.78
N ILE A 145 13.59 -2.24 16.42
CA ILE A 145 12.65 -1.66 15.43
C ILE A 145 12.83 -2.25 14.00
N CYS A 146 13.73 -3.22 13.81
CA CYS A 146 13.96 -3.96 12.58
C CYS A 146 14.13 -5.48 12.85
N SER A 147 13.14 -6.14 13.44
CA SER A 147 13.18 -7.60 13.60
C SER A 147 12.77 -8.29 12.30
N VAL A 148 13.75 -8.67 11.48
CA VAL A 148 13.52 -9.60 10.37
C VAL A 148 13.34 -11.00 10.95
N THR A 149 12.15 -11.56 10.84
CA THR A 149 11.82 -12.90 11.34
C THR A 149 12.01 -13.93 10.20
N PRO A 150 12.50 -15.16 10.47
CA PRO A 150 12.54 -16.19 9.44
C PRO A 150 11.13 -16.60 8.98
N SER A 151 10.99 -16.82 7.66
CA SER A 151 9.80 -17.45 7.08
C SER A 151 9.72 -18.93 7.43
N ILE A 152 8.53 -19.53 7.34
CA ILE A 152 8.36 -20.99 7.39
C ILE A 152 9.14 -21.71 6.29
N PHE A 153 9.47 -21.03 5.19
CA PHE A 153 10.22 -21.59 4.05
C PHE A 153 11.75 -21.56 4.21
N HIS A 154 12.25 -21.11 5.37
CA HIS A 154 13.69 -21.07 5.61
C HIS A 154 14.33 -22.47 5.53
N ASP A 155 13.66 -23.51 6.03
CA ASP A 155 14.07 -24.92 5.92
C ASP A 155 13.24 -25.66 4.86
N THR A 156 13.92 -26.37 3.96
CA THR A 156 13.33 -27.13 2.85
C THR A 156 13.81 -28.59 2.80
N ASN A 157 14.52 -29.07 3.82
CA ASN A 157 15.18 -30.37 3.80
C ASN A 157 14.19 -31.55 3.70
N ALA A 158 12.95 -31.37 4.16
CA ALA A 158 11.93 -32.42 4.20
C ALA A 158 11.12 -32.59 2.91
N ILE A 159 11.28 -31.70 1.91
CA ILE A 159 10.41 -31.64 0.71
C ILE A 159 10.47 -32.94 -0.12
N ASN A 160 11.67 -33.49 -0.34
CA ASN A 160 11.87 -34.70 -1.16
C ASN A 160 12.02 -35.98 -0.34
N ASN A 161 11.51 -36.01 0.90
CA ASN A 161 11.47 -37.25 1.67
C ASN A 161 10.57 -38.27 0.93
N PRO A 162 11.04 -39.51 0.64
CA PRO A 162 10.25 -40.51 -0.07
C PRO A 162 8.90 -40.87 0.59
N ASN A 163 8.74 -40.64 1.89
CA ASN A 163 7.46 -40.84 2.58
C ASN A 163 6.44 -39.72 2.31
N ASN A 164 6.86 -38.62 1.70
CA ASN A 164 6.08 -37.40 1.50
C ASN A 164 5.62 -37.18 0.05
N TYR A 165 5.90 -38.10 -0.87
CA TYR A 165 5.36 -38.01 -2.22
C TYR A 165 5.04 -39.38 -2.79
N TYR A 166 4.18 -39.41 -3.81
CA TYR A 166 3.84 -40.62 -4.55
C TYR A 166 3.69 -40.30 -6.04
N ILE A 167 4.30 -41.14 -6.89
CA ILE A 167 4.26 -41.01 -8.35
C ILE A 167 3.12 -41.88 -8.90
N LEU A 168 2.31 -41.30 -9.78
CA LEU A 168 1.14 -41.94 -10.36
C LEU A 168 1.54 -42.83 -11.54
N ASN A 169 1.33 -44.15 -11.41
CA ASN A 169 1.67 -45.13 -12.46
C ASN A 169 0.63 -45.25 -13.58
N GLN A 170 -0.41 -44.40 -13.62
CA GLN A 170 -1.58 -44.59 -14.48
C GLN A 170 -1.37 -44.20 -15.96
N TYR A 171 -0.24 -43.56 -16.28
CA TYR A 171 0.10 -43.13 -17.64
C TYR A 171 0.63 -44.24 -18.56
N SER A 172 0.60 -45.50 -18.11
CA SER A 172 1.03 -46.65 -18.93
C SER A 172 0.05 -47.02 -20.05
N ASN A 173 -1.20 -46.50 -20.01
CA ASN A 173 -2.25 -46.83 -20.98
C ASN A 173 -2.66 -45.58 -21.80
N THR A 174 -2.74 -45.72 -23.12
CA THR A 174 -3.03 -44.62 -24.08
C THR A 174 -4.47 -44.06 -24.01
N ASN A 175 -5.36 -44.66 -23.20
CA ASN A 175 -6.78 -44.30 -23.12
C ASN A 175 -7.14 -43.47 -21.88
N THR A 176 -6.23 -43.26 -20.92
CA THR A 176 -6.52 -42.45 -19.73
C THR A 176 -6.17 -40.98 -20.01
N GLY A 177 -7.17 -40.10 -19.94
CA GLY A 177 -6.97 -38.65 -20.06
C GLY A 177 -6.06 -38.09 -18.96
N VAL A 178 -5.76 -36.79 -19.02
CA VAL A 178 -4.94 -36.10 -18.01
C VAL A 178 -5.82 -35.65 -16.84
N ALA A 179 -5.28 -35.66 -15.62
CA ALA A 179 -5.96 -35.08 -14.47
C ALA A 179 -6.15 -33.57 -14.68
N HIS A 180 -7.38 -33.08 -14.54
CA HIS A 180 -7.71 -31.66 -14.76
C HIS A 180 -8.21 -30.96 -13.48
N SER A 181 -8.60 -31.73 -12.46
CA SER A 181 -9.09 -31.22 -11.17
C SER A 181 -8.59 -32.10 -10.02
N CYS A 182 -8.40 -31.50 -8.84
CA CYS A 182 -7.88 -32.16 -7.66
C CYS A 182 -8.55 -31.61 -6.40
N ALA A 183 -8.80 -32.49 -5.43
CA ALA A 183 -9.05 -32.15 -4.04
C ALA A 183 -8.10 -32.93 -3.13
N SER A 184 -7.81 -32.40 -1.95
CA SER A 184 -6.99 -33.06 -0.95
C SER A 184 -7.55 -32.85 0.46
N LEU A 185 -7.30 -33.84 1.32
CA LEU A 185 -7.72 -33.87 2.71
C LEU A 185 -6.58 -34.44 3.57
N LEU A 186 -6.21 -33.74 4.64
CA LEU A 186 -5.35 -34.31 5.68
C LEU A 186 -6.22 -34.86 6.81
N ARG A 187 -6.09 -36.15 7.12
CA ARG A 187 -6.75 -36.80 8.25
C ARG A 187 -5.98 -36.53 9.56
N ASP A 188 -6.64 -36.68 10.70
CA ASP A 188 -6.05 -36.43 12.03
C ASP A 188 -4.82 -37.31 12.33
N ASN A 189 -4.81 -38.53 11.77
CA ASN A 189 -3.70 -39.47 11.84
C ASN A 189 -2.47 -39.06 10.98
N GLY A 190 -2.58 -37.98 10.19
CA GLY A 190 -1.53 -37.47 9.28
C GLY A 190 -1.52 -38.10 7.88
N GLU A 191 -2.45 -38.99 7.56
CA GLU A 191 -2.65 -39.53 6.22
C GLU A 191 -3.19 -38.43 5.29
N ALA A 192 -2.52 -38.23 4.15
CA ALA A 192 -2.95 -37.30 3.12
C ALA A 192 -3.75 -38.04 2.05
N VAL A 193 -4.98 -37.63 1.82
CA VAL A 193 -5.88 -38.20 0.82
C VAL A 193 -6.01 -37.21 -0.32
N PHE A 194 -5.86 -37.69 -1.56
CA PHE A 194 -6.04 -36.91 -2.78
C PHE A 194 -7.14 -37.54 -3.63
N SER A 195 -7.99 -36.73 -4.24
CA SER A 195 -8.96 -37.14 -5.25
C SER A 195 -8.64 -36.40 -6.55
N LEU A 196 -8.39 -37.14 -7.62
CA LEU A 196 -7.98 -36.62 -8.92
C LEU A 196 -9.05 -36.94 -9.96
N ALA A 197 -9.56 -35.93 -10.65
CA ALA A 197 -10.51 -36.10 -11.74
C ALA A 197 -9.78 -36.15 -13.08
N PHE A 198 -9.96 -37.24 -13.82
CA PHE A 198 -9.33 -37.46 -15.13
C PHE A 198 -10.29 -37.12 -16.27
N GLY A 199 -9.73 -36.54 -17.33
CA GLY A 199 -10.47 -36.06 -18.49
C GLY A 199 -11.03 -37.15 -19.43
N TYR A 200 -11.83 -36.67 -20.37
CA TYR A 200 -12.67 -37.36 -21.36
C TYR A 200 -12.03 -38.54 -22.09
N GLY A 201 -12.76 -39.66 -22.15
CA GLY A 201 -12.43 -40.85 -22.93
C GLY A 201 -12.29 -42.11 -22.06
N GLY A 202 -13.42 -42.69 -21.62
CA GLY A 202 -13.46 -43.97 -20.88
C GLY A 202 -14.40 -43.93 -19.67
N ASP A 203 -14.23 -44.87 -18.74
CA ASP A 203 -15.03 -45.01 -17.51
C ASP A 203 -14.93 -43.82 -16.54
N GLY A 204 -14.07 -42.82 -16.81
CA GLY A 204 -14.13 -41.42 -16.33
C GLY A 204 -14.45 -41.21 -14.85
N GLY A 205 -13.79 -42.00 -14.00
CA GLY A 205 -13.92 -41.95 -12.55
C GLY A 205 -12.96 -40.97 -11.88
N LEU A 206 -13.11 -40.85 -10.56
CA LEU A 206 -12.14 -40.20 -9.70
C LEU A 206 -11.07 -41.20 -9.27
N LEU A 207 -9.80 -40.80 -9.26
CA LEU A 207 -8.75 -41.57 -8.59
C LEU A 207 -8.55 -41.04 -7.19
N LEU A 208 -8.71 -41.92 -6.22
CA LEU A 208 -8.34 -41.67 -4.84
C LEU A 208 -6.91 -42.16 -4.58
N VAL A 209 -6.08 -41.33 -3.96
CA VAL A 209 -4.73 -41.67 -3.51
C VAL A 209 -4.64 -41.41 -2.01
N LYS A 210 -4.33 -42.43 -1.22
CA LYS A 210 -4.10 -42.33 0.22
C LYS A 210 -2.60 -42.47 0.50
N LEU A 211 -1.99 -41.40 0.99
CA LEU A 211 -0.57 -41.31 1.32
C LEU A 211 -0.39 -41.31 2.84
N PRO A 212 0.02 -42.43 3.44
CA PRO A 212 0.23 -42.51 4.90
C PRO A 212 1.45 -41.69 5.35
N VAL A 213 1.61 -41.51 6.67
CA VAL A 213 2.84 -40.91 7.24
C VAL A 213 4.05 -41.83 7.03
N THR A 214 3.82 -43.14 7.15
CA THR A 214 4.81 -44.20 6.96
C THR A 214 4.17 -45.34 6.18
N GLY A 215 4.89 -45.90 5.20
CA GLY A 215 4.41 -47.01 4.36
C GLY A 215 4.12 -46.58 2.93
N SER A 216 3.51 -47.48 2.15
CA SER A 216 3.21 -47.25 0.72
C SER A 216 1.84 -46.62 0.52
N ALA A 217 1.72 -45.74 -0.48
CA ALA A 217 0.45 -45.15 -0.84
C ALA A 217 -0.51 -46.17 -1.47
N VAL A 218 -1.81 -45.98 -1.26
CA VAL A 218 -2.88 -46.82 -1.80
C VAL A 218 -3.69 -46.03 -2.82
N THR A 219 -3.92 -46.59 -4.01
CA THR A 219 -4.72 -45.95 -5.05
C THR A 219 -6.01 -46.73 -5.33
N THR A 220 -7.15 -46.04 -5.39
CA THR A 220 -8.48 -46.63 -5.61
C THR A 220 -9.26 -45.83 -6.63
N ILE A 221 -9.88 -46.50 -7.61
CA ILE A 221 -10.73 -45.83 -8.62
C ILE A 221 -12.17 -45.82 -8.12
N LEU A 222 -12.79 -44.64 -8.05
CA LEU A 222 -14.20 -44.44 -7.73
C LEU A 222 -15.03 -44.46 -9.02
N LYS A 223 -15.98 -45.40 -9.09
CA LYS A 223 -16.85 -45.61 -10.25
C LYS A 223 -18.07 -44.68 -10.19
N ARG A 224 -18.56 -44.25 -11.36
CA ARG A 224 -19.68 -43.30 -11.51
C ARG A 224 -21.06 -43.89 -11.22
N GLU A 225 -21.26 -45.16 -11.54
CA GLU A 225 -22.55 -45.84 -11.45
C GLU A 225 -22.44 -47.12 -10.61
N SER A 226 -23.51 -47.45 -9.90
CA SER A 226 -23.66 -48.75 -9.26
C SER A 226 -23.88 -49.80 -10.34
N THR A 227 -22.88 -50.65 -10.58
CA THR A 227 -22.99 -51.70 -11.58
C THR A 227 -23.97 -52.77 -11.10
N VAL A 228 -25.20 -52.74 -11.60
CA VAL A 228 -25.96 -53.99 -11.78
C VAL A 228 -25.31 -54.72 -12.96
N PRO A 229 -24.94 -56.01 -12.85
CA PRO A 229 -24.29 -56.74 -13.94
C PRO A 229 -25.13 -56.67 -15.21
N ARG A 230 -24.51 -56.31 -16.34
CA ARG A 230 -25.13 -56.17 -17.68
C ARG A 230 -25.57 -57.52 -18.27
N PHE A 231 -26.47 -58.26 -17.64
CA PHE A 231 -27.10 -59.43 -18.25
C PHE A 231 -28.40 -59.09 -19.02
N LEU A 232 -28.86 -57.83 -19.00
CA LEU A 232 -30.10 -57.39 -19.67
C LEU A 232 -29.92 -56.28 -20.74
N SER A 233 -28.69 -55.79 -20.97
CA SER A 233 -28.42 -54.70 -21.94
C SER A 233 -28.24 -55.18 -23.40
N GLY A 234 -28.36 -56.48 -23.66
CA GLY A 234 -27.91 -57.13 -24.89
C GLY A 234 -28.75 -56.89 -26.15
N ILE A 235 -29.88 -56.18 -26.10
CA ILE A 235 -30.81 -56.14 -27.24
C ILE A 235 -31.01 -54.73 -27.84
N THR A 236 -30.59 -53.65 -27.17
CA THR A 236 -30.80 -52.27 -27.67
C THR A 236 -29.53 -51.51 -28.08
N GLY A 237 -28.33 -52.05 -27.79
CA GLY A 237 -27.05 -51.38 -28.05
C GLY A 237 -26.54 -51.38 -29.49
N ALA A 238 -27.15 -52.14 -30.40
CA ALA A 238 -26.65 -52.29 -31.78
C ALA A 238 -27.19 -51.24 -32.78
N LEU A 239 -28.17 -50.41 -32.38
CA LEU A 239 -28.81 -49.42 -33.26
C LEU A 239 -28.51 -47.96 -32.90
N ARG A 240 -27.86 -47.70 -31.75
CA ARG A 240 -27.36 -46.37 -31.39
C ARG A 240 -25.87 -46.37 -31.61
N GLY A 241 -25.42 -45.73 -32.69
CA GLY A 241 -24.00 -45.62 -33.03
C GLY A 241 -23.15 -45.17 -31.85
N LYS A 242 -21.88 -45.57 -31.84
CA LYS A 242 -20.87 -45.23 -30.83
C LYS A 242 -20.78 -43.70 -30.60
N SER A 243 -21.61 -43.17 -29.70
CA SER A 243 -21.37 -41.91 -29.00
C SER A 243 -20.86 -42.26 -27.62
N GLY A 244 -19.66 -41.79 -27.27
CA GLY A 244 -19.04 -41.99 -25.95
C GLY A 244 -19.80 -41.25 -24.84
N ASP A 245 -20.93 -41.81 -24.44
CA ASP A 245 -21.93 -41.19 -23.55
C ASP A 245 -21.62 -41.48 -22.07
N GLY A 246 -20.46 -41.01 -21.59
CA GLY A 246 -20.08 -41.08 -20.18
C GLY A 246 -20.25 -39.71 -19.50
N VAL A 247 -20.80 -39.66 -18.29
CA VAL A 247 -21.02 -38.42 -17.52
C VAL A 247 -19.70 -37.90 -16.93
N ASP A 248 -19.15 -36.81 -17.43
CA ASP A 248 -17.82 -36.33 -17.02
C ASP A 248 -17.81 -35.70 -15.63
N THR A 249 -16.69 -35.84 -14.94
CA THR A 249 -16.47 -35.22 -13.62
C THR A 249 -15.68 -33.94 -13.80
N TYR A 250 -16.11 -32.86 -13.16
CA TYR A 250 -15.54 -31.52 -13.35
C TYR A 250 -14.84 -31.00 -12.08
N GLY A 251 -15.63 -30.73 -11.04
CA GLY A 251 -15.13 -30.24 -9.74
C GLY A 251 -15.22 -31.32 -8.69
N VAL A 252 -14.23 -31.41 -7.79
CA VAL A 252 -14.22 -32.36 -6.69
C VAL A 252 -13.82 -31.66 -5.38
N VAL A 253 -14.39 -32.10 -4.27
CA VAL A 253 -14.03 -31.70 -2.90
C VAL A 253 -13.94 -32.93 -2.01
N LEU A 254 -13.08 -32.88 -0.99
CA LEU A 254 -12.98 -33.91 0.04
C LEU A 254 -13.41 -33.31 1.39
N VAL A 255 -14.49 -33.82 1.97
CA VAL A 255 -15.07 -33.30 3.22
C VAL A 255 -15.60 -34.45 4.07
N ASN A 256 -15.34 -34.44 5.38
CA ASN A 256 -15.85 -35.46 6.32
C ASN A 256 -15.69 -36.91 5.84
N ASN A 257 -14.51 -37.23 5.29
CA ASN A 257 -14.22 -38.55 4.73
C ASN A 257 -15.08 -38.98 3.52
N LEU A 258 -15.70 -38.02 2.85
CA LEU A 258 -16.42 -38.17 1.60
C LEU A 258 -15.68 -37.46 0.48
N ALA A 259 -15.61 -38.10 -0.69
CA ALA A 259 -15.34 -37.41 -1.94
C ALA A 259 -16.67 -36.98 -2.54
N VAL A 260 -16.83 -35.70 -2.84
CA VAL A 260 -18.02 -35.18 -3.52
C VAL A 260 -17.59 -34.51 -4.81
N ALA A 261 -18.26 -34.81 -5.92
CA ALA A 261 -17.96 -34.21 -7.20
C ALA A 261 -19.20 -33.72 -7.94
N VAL A 262 -19.02 -32.64 -8.70
CA VAL A 262 -20.00 -32.13 -9.66
C VAL A 262 -19.68 -32.71 -11.03
N CYS A 263 -20.72 -33.20 -11.69
CA CYS A 263 -20.64 -33.89 -12.96
C CYS A 263 -21.33 -33.10 -14.09
N GLY A 264 -21.06 -33.47 -15.34
CA GLY A 264 -21.57 -32.78 -16.53
C GLY A 264 -23.09 -32.87 -16.73
N ASP A 265 -23.76 -33.73 -15.99
CA ASP A 265 -25.23 -33.82 -15.88
C ASP A 265 -25.80 -32.91 -14.77
N THR A 266 -24.97 -31.99 -14.24
CA THR A 266 -25.28 -31.07 -13.15
C THR A 266 -25.65 -31.76 -11.82
N CYS A 267 -25.37 -33.05 -11.65
CA CYS A 267 -25.61 -33.75 -10.38
C CYS A 267 -24.36 -33.76 -9.50
N LEU A 268 -24.57 -33.72 -8.18
CA LEU A 268 -23.55 -34.02 -7.18
C LEU A 268 -23.55 -35.52 -6.89
N ARG A 269 -22.36 -36.11 -6.83
CA ARG A 269 -22.15 -37.51 -6.45
C ARG A 269 -21.20 -37.58 -5.26
N ALA A 270 -21.52 -38.40 -4.26
CA ALA A 270 -20.69 -38.59 -3.08
C ALA A 270 -20.22 -40.04 -2.94
N TRP A 271 -18.97 -40.25 -2.53
CA TRP A 271 -18.36 -41.55 -2.25
C TRP A 271 -17.73 -41.55 -0.86
N LEU A 272 -17.87 -42.65 -0.13
CA LEU A 272 -17.08 -42.90 1.07
C LEU A 272 -15.63 -43.23 0.70
N VAL A 273 -14.69 -42.46 1.24
CA VAL A 273 -13.26 -42.57 0.93
C VAL A 273 -12.69 -43.95 1.32
N ASP A 274 -13.24 -44.61 2.33
CA ASP A 274 -12.76 -45.92 2.80
C ASP A 274 -13.41 -47.13 2.13
N GLU A 275 -14.67 -47.02 1.68
CA GLU A 275 -15.38 -48.14 1.05
C GLU A 275 -15.06 -48.25 -0.45
N GLY A 276 -14.79 -47.12 -1.10
CA GLY A 276 -14.52 -47.07 -2.54
C GLY A 276 -15.70 -47.56 -3.40
N GLY A 277 -15.52 -47.60 -4.72
CA GLY A 277 -16.53 -48.14 -5.64
C GLY A 277 -17.58 -47.12 -6.11
N ALA A 278 -18.86 -47.46 -6.02
CA ALA A 278 -19.98 -46.67 -6.57
C ALA A 278 -20.40 -45.51 -5.65
N PRO A 279 -21.13 -44.49 -6.14
CA PRO A 279 -21.55 -43.37 -5.30
C PRO A 279 -22.54 -43.83 -4.23
N THR A 280 -22.32 -43.41 -2.99
CA THR A 280 -23.23 -43.62 -1.86
C THR A 280 -24.46 -42.72 -1.95
N ALA A 281 -24.34 -41.54 -2.58
CA ALA A 281 -25.46 -40.64 -2.81
C ALA A 281 -25.31 -39.85 -4.12
N VAL A 282 -26.45 -39.52 -4.74
CA VAL A 282 -26.55 -38.70 -5.95
C VAL A 282 -27.65 -37.66 -5.74
N SER A 283 -27.38 -36.38 -6.02
CA SER A 283 -28.38 -35.31 -5.94
C SER A 283 -29.31 -35.33 -7.14
N ALA A 284 -30.43 -34.59 -7.04
CA ALA A 284 -31.14 -34.15 -8.24
C ALA A 284 -30.23 -33.22 -9.08
N PRO A 285 -30.51 -33.06 -10.39
CA PRO A 285 -29.85 -32.06 -11.22
C PRO A 285 -29.96 -30.68 -10.59
N LEU A 286 -28.82 -29.98 -10.50
CA LEU A 286 -28.75 -28.67 -9.85
C LEU A 286 -29.27 -27.53 -10.74
N SER A 287 -29.33 -27.74 -12.05
CA SER A 287 -29.86 -26.76 -13.01
C SER A 287 -30.86 -27.41 -13.97
N GLN A 288 -31.75 -26.60 -14.53
CA GLN A 288 -32.70 -27.01 -15.56
C GLN A 288 -32.08 -26.95 -16.96
N THR A 289 -30.87 -26.38 -17.08
CA THR A 289 -30.19 -26.19 -18.36
C THR A 289 -29.68 -27.51 -18.91
N LEU A 290 -30.19 -27.87 -20.10
CA LEU A 290 -29.86 -29.13 -20.79
C LEU A 290 -28.68 -28.99 -21.77
N VAL A 291 -28.11 -27.79 -21.88
CA VAL A 291 -26.96 -27.52 -22.75
C VAL A 291 -25.70 -28.10 -22.12
N LYS A 292 -24.80 -28.63 -22.96
CA LYS A 292 -23.51 -29.13 -22.48
C LYS A 292 -22.72 -28.03 -21.75
N PRO A 293 -22.14 -28.34 -20.59
CA PRO A 293 -21.28 -27.39 -19.88
C PRO A 293 -20.08 -26.94 -20.73
N LYS A 294 -19.53 -25.78 -20.40
CA LYS A 294 -18.21 -25.39 -20.93
C LYS A 294 -17.17 -26.45 -20.52
N PRO A 295 -16.22 -26.83 -21.41
CA PRO A 295 -15.19 -27.79 -21.04
C PRO A 295 -14.23 -27.21 -19.98
N PRO A 296 -13.51 -28.06 -19.21
CA PRO A 296 -12.42 -27.59 -18.35
C PRO A 296 -11.41 -26.78 -19.17
N PRO A 297 -10.86 -25.68 -18.62
CA PRO A 297 -10.93 -25.26 -17.22
C PRO A 297 -12.15 -24.41 -16.85
N HIS A 298 -12.96 -23.95 -17.82
CA HIS A 298 -14.09 -23.04 -17.61
C HIS A 298 -15.41 -23.75 -17.29
N GLY A 299 -15.35 -25.06 -17.03
CA GLY A 299 -16.53 -25.87 -16.74
C GLY A 299 -17.03 -25.73 -15.32
N HIS A 300 -17.81 -26.71 -14.87
CA HIS A 300 -18.34 -26.71 -13.52
C HIS A 300 -17.23 -26.74 -12.47
N MET A 301 -17.45 -26.06 -11.35
CA MET A 301 -16.53 -26.03 -10.22
C MET A 301 -17.28 -26.33 -8.93
N LEU A 302 -16.57 -26.84 -7.92
CA LEU A 302 -17.16 -27.18 -6.63
C LEU A 302 -16.22 -26.74 -5.51
N GLN A 303 -16.78 -26.08 -4.51
CA GLN A 303 -16.08 -25.71 -3.28
C GLN A 303 -16.96 -26.01 -2.07
N ASN A 304 -16.31 -26.09 -0.91
CA ASN A 304 -16.97 -26.34 0.35
C ASN A 304 -16.56 -25.33 1.42
N THR A 305 -17.44 -25.14 2.39
CA THR A 305 -17.19 -24.43 3.63
C THR A 305 -17.93 -25.11 4.78
N THR A 306 -17.63 -24.73 6.01
CA THR A 306 -18.33 -25.21 7.20
C THR A 306 -19.27 -24.12 7.70
N GLY A 307 -20.56 -24.47 7.80
CA GLY A 307 -21.61 -23.64 8.37
C GLY A 307 -21.38 -23.34 9.86
N PRO A 308 -22.02 -22.30 10.41
CA PRO A 308 -21.92 -21.95 11.83
C PRO A 308 -22.45 -23.05 12.76
N ASP A 309 -23.35 -23.90 12.26
CA ASP A 309 -23.87 -25.09 12.95
C ASP A 309 -22.96 -26.33 12.81
N GLY A 310 -21.76 -26.17 12.23
CA GLY A 310 -20.84 -27.26 11.92
C GLY A 310 -21.21 -28.10 10.69
N SER A 311 -22.29 -27.75 9.99
CA SER A 311 -22.70 -28.48 8.79
C SER A 311 -21.82 -28.18 7.59
N THR A 312 -21.73 -29.11 6.65
CA THR A 312 -20.96 -28.89 5.41
C THR A 312 -21.84 -28.19 4.38
N ILE A 313 -21.40 -27.03 3.92
CA ILE A 313 -22.01 -26.29 2.81
C ILE A 313 -21.15 -26.49 1.57
N LEU A 314 -21.80 -26.84 0.47
CA LEU A 314 -21.21 -27.00 -0.86
C LEU A 314 -21.73 -25.89 -1.76
N VAL A 315 -20.84 -25.24 -2.50
CA VAL A 315 -21.21 -24.23 -3.50
C VAL A 315 -20.73 -24.73 -4.85
N ALA A 316 -21.68 -25.11 -5.71
CA ALA A 316 -21.42 -25.54 -7.07
C ALA A 316 -21.56 -24.36 -8.02
N TYR A 317 -20.50 -24.05 -8.76
CA TYR A 317 -20.56 -23.12 -9.88
C TYR A 317 -20.85 -23.92 -11.15
N LEU A 318 -21.97 -23.62 -11.80
CA LEU A 318 -22.40 -24.21 -13.05
C LEU A 318 -22.13 -23.22 -14.18
N SER A 319 -21.51 -23.70 -15.26
CA SER A 319 -21.08 -22.87 -16.38
C SER A 319 -21.57 -23.45 -17.69
N PHE A 320 -22.41 -22.66 -18.35
CA PHE A 320 -22.96 -22.96 -19.65
C PHE A 320 -22.51 -21.88 -20.65
N PRO A 321 -22.71 -22.08 -21.97
CA PRO A 321 -22.28 -21.11 -22.97
C PRO A 321 -22.85 -19.69 -22.79
N ASN A 322 -24.11 -19.58 -22.33
CA ASN A 322 -24.84 -18.31 -22.28
C ASN A 322 -25.21 -17.85 -20.86
N GLU A 323 -25.00 -18.69 -19.85
CA GLU A 323 -25.39 -18.40 -18.46
C GLU A 323 -24.47 -19.12 -17.47
N CYS A 324 -24.43 -18.61 -16.25
CA CYS A 324 -23.75 -19.25 -15.15
C CYS A 324 -24.51 -19.06 -13.84
N GLU A 325 -24.36 -20.03 -12.94
CA GLU A 325 -25.16 -20.11 -11.72
C GLU A 325 -24.30 -20.63 -10.57
N PHE A 326 -24.52 -20.11 -9.36
CA PHE A 326 -24.01 -20.66 -8.12
C PHE A 326 -25.17 -21.32 -7.39
N VAL A 327 -25.05 -22.63 -7.14
CA VAL A 327 -26.05 -23.41 -6.39
C VAL A 327 -25.45 -23.80 -5.05
N VAL A 328 -26.08 -23.33 -3.97
CA VAL A 328 -25.64 -23.57 -2.60
C VAL A 328 -26.41 -24.76 -2.04
N MET A 329 -25.69 -25.79 -1.62
CA MET A 329 -26.22 -27.06 -1.13
C MET A 329 -25.71 -27.32 0.28
N LYS A 330 -26.59 -27.81 1.15
CA LYS A 330 -26.21 -28.37 2.46
C LYS A 330 -26.03 -29.88 2.32
N LEU A 331 -24.91 -30.37 2.81
CA LEU A 331 -24.61 -31.80 2.93
C LEU A 331 -25.00 -32.27 4.34
N HIS A 332 -25.99 -33.15 4.42
CA HIS A 332 -26.41 -33.78 5.66
C HIS A 332 -25.75 -35.16 5.76
N ASP A 333 -25.02 -35.37 6.85
CA ASP A 333 -24.53 -36.69 7.24
C ASP A 333 -25.46 -37.21 8.35
N GLY A 334 -26.42 -38.06 7.98
CA GLY A 334 -27.48 -38.52 8.89
C GLY A 334 -27.04 -39.55 9.94
N GLY A 335 -25.75 -39.89 10.00
CA GLY A 335 -25.26 -41.08 10.70
C GLY A 335 -25.65 -42.38 9.97
N ALA A 336 -24.81 -43.41 10.12
CA ALA A 336 -24.93 -44.71 9.42
C ALA A 336 -24.78 -44.67 7.87
N GLY A 337 -24.07 -43.67 7.32
CA GLY A 337 -23.71 -43.62 5.89
C GLY A 337 -24.78 -43.06 4.95
N ALA A 338 -25.91 -42.56 5.48
CA ALA A 338 -26.96 -41.92 4.69
C ALA A 338 -26.60 -40.45 4.39
N VAL A 339 -25.94 -40.23 3.25
CA VAL A 339 -25.61 -38.89 2.74
C VAL A 339 -26.81 -38.29 1.99
N LYS A 340 -27.23 -37.08 2.37
CA LYS A 340 -28.33 -36.36 1.69
C LYS A 340 -27.92 -34.92 1.33
N PHE A 341 -28.38 -34.46 0.17
CA PHE A 341 -28.22 -33.08 -0.27
C PHE A 341 -29.54 -32.30 -0.14
N SER A 342 -29.46 -31.05 0.31
CA SER A 342 -30.60 -30.11 0.25
C SER A 342 -30.14 -28.74 -0.27
N GLN A 343 -30.87 -28.17 -1.22
CA GLN A 343 -30.56 -26.83 -1.73
C GLN A 343 -30.94 -25.76 -0.71
N ILE A 344 -30.06 -24.76 -0.54
CA ILE A 344 -30.27 -23.57 0.30
C ILE A 344 -30.76 -22.42 -0.59
N CYS A 345 -29.96 -22.04 -1.60
CA CYS A 345 -30.27 -20.95 -2.51
C CYS A 345 -29.54 -21.12 -3.85
N GLN A 346 -29.91 -20.28 -4.82
CA GLN A 346 -29.33 -20.21 -6.16
C GLN A 346 -29.10 -18.75 -6.53
N ILE A 347 -27.92 -18.43 -7.07
CA ILE A 347 -27.52 -17.08 -7.46
C ILE A 347 -27.08 -17.11 -8.92
N PHE A 348 -27.68 -16.29 -9.77
CA PHE A 348 -27.25 -16.15 -11.15
C PHE A 348 -26.01 -15.26 -11.22
N GLY A 349 -24.97 -15.72 -11.91
CA GLY A 349 -23.76 -14.94 -12.13
C GLY A 349 -23.89 -14.00 -13.34
N PRO A 350 -23.03 -12.98 -13.45
CA PRO A 350 -22.92 -12.16 -14.65
C PRO A 350 -22.51 -13.01 -15.87
N GLN A 351 -22.82 -12.52 -17.08
CA GLN A 351 -22.38 -13.15 -18.33
C GLN A 351 -20.88 -12.86 -18.60
N LEU A 352 -20.02 -13.36 -17.72
CA LEU A 352 -18.57 -13.25 -17.77
C LEU A 352 -17.94 -14.62 -17.55
N ASP A 353 -16.67 -14.77 -17.92
CA ASP A 353 -15.94 -16.01 -17.65
C ASP A 353 -15.37 -15.98 -16.22
N LEU A 354 -15.78 -16.95 -15.40
CA LEU A 354 -15.23 -17.11 -14.05
C LEU A 354 -13.79 -17.63 -14.11
N LEU A 355 -12.88 -16.93 -13.45
CA LEU A 355 -11.49 -17.33 -13.30
C LEU A 355 -11.26 -18.09 -11.98
N ASP A 356 -11.84 -17.59 -10.89
CA ASP A 356 -11.77 -18.23 -9.56
C ASP A 356 -12.93 -17.75 -8.68
N TYR A 357 -13.31 -18.54 -7.68
CA TYR A 357 -14.19 -18.07 -6.61
C TYR A 357 -13.73 -18.67 -5.29
N GLN A 358 -14.07 -18.04 -4.17
CA GLN A 358 -13.78 -18.55 -2.83
C GLN A 358 -14.93 -18.23 -1.89
N ILE A 359 -15.16 -19.09 -0.91
CA ILE A 359 -16.18 -18.89 0.12
C ILE A 359 -15.50 -18.36 1.38
N GLY A 360 -15.89 -17.16 1.80
CA GLY A 360 -15.48 -16.54 3.06
C GLY A 360 -16.60 -16.52 4.10
N TYR A 361 -16.37 -15.76 5.15
CA TYR A 361 -17.35 -15.50 6.20
C TYR A 361 -17.36 -14.01 6.56
N GLY A 362 -18.52 -13.37 6.66
CA GLY A 362 -18.65 -11.95 6.98
C GLY A 362 -20.06 -11.60 7.45
N GLU A 363 -20.18 -10.63 8.36
CA GLU A 363 -21.49 -10.10 8.84
C GLU A 363 -22.44 -11.20 9.36
N GLY A 364 -21.87 -12.25 9.99
CA GLY A 364 -22.64 -13.37 10.53
C GLY A 364 -23.02 -14.44 9.51
N ASN A 365 -22.62 -14.31 8.24
CA ASN A 365 -23.01 -15.23 7.17
C ASN A 365 -21.85 -15.57 6.21
N HIS A 366 -22.03 -16.59 5.37
CA HIS A 366 -21.07 -16.92 4.31
C HIS A 366 -21.18 -15.95 3.14
N VAL A 367 -20.05 -15.66 2.51
CA VAL A 367 -19.96 -14.73 1.39
C VAL A 367 -19.18 -15.41 0.26
N ILE A 368 -19.73 -15.40 -0.95
CA ILE A 368 -19.05 -15.86 -2.15
C ILE A 368 -18.28 -14.67 -2.73
N TRP A 369 -16.97 -14.80 -2.85
CA TRP A 369 -16.12 -13.92 -3.65
C TRP A 369 -15.85 -14.56 -5.00
N ALA A 370 -16.09 -13.84 -6.09
CA ALA A 370 -15.90 -14.33 -7.44
C ALA A 370 -15.02 -13.37 -8.25
N LEU A 371 -14.08 -13.93 -9.00
CA LEU A 371 -13.15 -13.24 -9.89
C LEU A 371 -13.51 -13.60 -11.33
N TRP A 372 -13.93 -12.60 -12.09
CA TRP A 372 -14.40 -12.71 -13.46
C TRP A 372 -13.40 -12.09 -14.43
N THR A 373 -13.41 -12.56 -15.67
CA THR A 373 -12.69 -11.94 -16.79
C THR A 373 -13.68 -11.37 -17.79
N GLN A 374 -13.46 -10.13 -18.20
CA GLN A 374 -14.20 -9.44 -19.25
C GLN A 374 -13.68 -9.82 -20.64
N PRO A 375 -14.48 -9.62 -21.71
CA PRO A 375 -14.07 -9.93 -23.09
C PRO A 375 -12.82 -9.16 -23.57
N ASP A 376 -12.56 -7.98 -23.01
CA ASP A 376 -11.36 -7.17 -23.27
C ASP A 376 -10.11 -7.65 -22.51
N GLY A 377 -10.27 -8.60 -21.58
CA GLY A 377 -9.21 -9.19 -20.78
C GLY A 377 -9.10 -8.64 -19.35
N ASP A 378 -9.86 -7.59 -19.02
CA ASP A 378 -9.90 -7.00 -17.69
C ASP A 378 -10.59 -7.91 -16.68
N ALA A 379 -10.34 -7.67 -15.39
CA ALA A 379 -10.86 -8.51 -14.33
C ALA A 379 -11.83 -7.75 -13.42
N VAL A 380 -12.93 -8.40 -13.07
CA VAL A 380 -13.94 -7.87 -12.15
C VAL A 380 -14.03 -8.78 -10.94
N VAL A 381 -14.11 -8.18 -9.75
CA VAL A 381 -14.30 -8.94 -8.51
C VAL A 381 -15.67 -8.60 -7.96
N THR A 382 -16.46 -9.63 -7.67
CA THR A 382 -17.77 -9.48 -7.06
C THR A 382 -17.88 -10.30 -5.77
N SER A 383 -18.81 -9.88 -4.92
CA SER A 383 -19.14 -10.50 -3.65
C SER A 383 -20.66 -10.66 -3.53
N SER A 384 -21.14 -11.77 -2.99
CA SER A 384 -22.56 -11.95 -2.67
C SER A 384 -22.71 -12.73 -1.36
N ALA A 385 -23.53 -12.21 -0.45
CA ALA A 385 -23.82 -12.86 0.82
C ALA A 385 -24.86 -13.97 0.62
N LEU A 386 -24.70 -15.09 1.34
CA LEU A 386 -25.62 -16.22 1.26
C LEU A 386 -26.88 -15.99 2.13
N GLY A 387 -27.73 -15.04 1.76
CA GLY A 387 -28.87 -14.59 2.56
C GLY A 387 -30.23 -14.63 1.86
N ALA A 388 -31.23 -13.97 2.48
CA ALA A 388 -32.58 -13.82 1.94
C ALA A 388 -32.63 -12.84 0.75
N GLU A 389 -31.75 -11.84 0.74
CA GLU A 389 -31.59 -10.88 -0.36
C GLU A 389 -30.26 -11.18 -1.06
N LEU A 390 -30.36 -11.78 -2.25
CA LEU A 390 -29.21 -12.18 -3.05
C LEU A 390 -28.89 -11.06 -4.04
N SER A 391 -27.93 -10.21 -3.69
CA SER A 391 -27.39 -9.18 -4.59
C SER A 391 -25.88 -9.35 -4.76
N TRP A 392 -25.40 -9.04 -5.95
CA TRP A 392 -23.97 -8.91 -6.20
C TRP A 392 -23.51 -7.52 -5.77
N ARG A 393 -22.29 -7.46 -5.24
CA ARG A 393 -21.56 -6.24 -4.90
C ARG A 393 -20.22 -6.25 -5.62
N ALA A 394 -19.81 -5.14 -6.20
CA ALA A 394 -18.57 -5.05 -6.97
C ALA A 394 -17.43 -4.40 -6.18
N VAL A 395 -16.20 -4.79 -6.52
CA VAL A 395 -14.98 -4.03 -6.21
C VAL A 395 -14.78 -2.99 -7.31
N ALA A 396 -14.52 -1.74 -6.90
CA ALA A 396 -14.29 -0.62 -7.82
C ALA A 396 -13.20 -0.95 -8.84
N ALA A 397 -13.46 -0.66 -10.12
CA ALA A 397 -12.50 -0.85 -11.18
C ALA A 397 -11.22 -0.03 -10.93
N ARG A 398 -10.08 -0.60 -11.31
CA ARG A 398 -8.80 0.09 -11.21
C ARG A 398 -8.73 1.15 -12.31
N GLU A 399 -8.46 2.40 -11.94
CA GLU A 399 -8.30 3.46 -12.92
C GLU A 399 -7.07 3.21 -13.81
N PRO A 400 -7.18 3.44 -15.13
CA PRO A 400 -6.07 3.26 -16.04
C PRO A 400 -4.94 4.24 -15.71
N PRO A 401 -3.66 3.83 -15.87
CA PRO A 401 -2.53 4.72 -15.64
C PRO A 401 -2.63 5.96 -16.53
N ALA A 402 -2.44 7.15 -15.95
CA ALA A 402 -2.44 8.39 -16.72
C ALA A 402 -1.34 8.38 -17.80
N ALA A 403 -1.67 8.99 -18.95
CA ALA A 403 -0.71 9.24 -20.01
C ALA A 403 0.45 10.10 -19.49
N LEU A 404 1.64 9.88 -20.05
CA LEU A 404 2.81 10.68 -19.72
C LEU A 404 2.58 12.12 -20.16
N PRO A 405 2.60 13.12 -19.27
CA PRO A 405 2.47 14.52 -19.68
C PRO A 405 3.69 14.98 -20.46
N GLN A 406 3.54 16.05 -21.25
CA GLN A 406 4.69 16.73 -21.83
C GLN A 406 5.46 17.49 -20.74
N LEU A 407 6.71 17.09 -20.54
CA LEU A 407 7.63 17.69 -19.58
C LEU A 407 8.71 18.50 -20.29
N ALA A 408 9.23 19.51 -19.60
CA ALA A 408 10.14 20.50 -20.17
C ALA A 408 11.58 20.01 -20.27
N SER A 409 11.98 19.00 -19.49
CA SER A 409 13.37 18.51 -19.46
C SER A 409 13.48 17.00 -19.34
N HIS A 410 14.61 16.45 -19.81
CA HIS A 410 14.96 15.04 -19.64
C HIS A 410 14.99 14.61 -18.16
N GLN A 411 15.43 15.49 -17.26
CA GLN A 411 15.46 15.22 -15.82
C GLN A 411 14.06 15.00 -15.27
N GLN A 412 13.09 15.83 -15.66
CA GLN A 412 11.69 15.66 -15.24
C GLN A 412 11.09 14.33 -15.71
N TYR A 413 11.40 13.88 -16.94
CA TYR A 413 10.96 12.56 -17.42
C TYR A 413 11.62 11.40 -16.66
N ARG A 414 12.93 11.49 -16.43
CA ARG A 414 13.67 10.50 -15.63
C ARG A 414 13.07 10.38 -14.22
N ASP A 415 12.90 11.52 -13.56
CA ASP A 415 12.41 11.59 -12.18
C ASP A 415 10.96 11.10 -12.10
N ARG A 416 10.14 11.36 -13.13
CA ARG A 416 8.79 10.79 -13.23
C ARG A 416 8.81 9.28 -13.35
N LEU A 417 9.66 8.72 -14.21
CA LEU A 417 9.72 7.27 -14.45
C LEU A 417 10.29 6.50 -13.24
N LEU A 418 11.19 7.14 -12.51
CA LEU A 418 11.77 6.62 -11.25
C LEU A 418 10.98 7.05 -10.00
N ALA A 419 9.86 7.75 -10.17
CA ALA A 419 9.05 8.18 -9.04
C ALA A 419 8.60 6.95 -8.22
N PRO A 420 8.76 6.98 -6.89
CA PRO A 420 8.24 5.93 -6.05
C PRO A 420 6.74 5.79 -6.29
N GLY A 421 6.25 4.56 -6.36
CA GLY A 421 4.82 4.31 -6.60
C GLY A 421 4.45 4.03 -8.04
N LEU A 422 5.32 4.34 -9.02
CA LEU A 422 4.95 4.26 -10.42
C LEU A 422 5.39 2.94 -11.06
N PHE A 423 6.70 2.68 -11.11
CA PHE A 423 7.25 1.46 -11.68
C PHE A 423 8.28 0.82 -10.74
N PRO A 424 8.24 -0.52 -10.56
CA PRO A 424 9.31 -1.26 -9.92
C PRO A 424 10.64 -1.06 -10.67
N PRO A 425 11.79 -0.89 -9.99
CA PRO A 425 13.09 -0.78 -10.65
C PRO A 425 13.39 -1.96 -11.58
N ALA A 426 12.91 -3.17 -11.24
CA ALA A 426 13.04 -4.35 -12.07
C ALA A 426 12.28 -4.24 -13.41
N VAL A 427 11.11 -3.60 -13.42
CA VAL A 427 10.31 -3.35 -14.62
C VAL A 427 11.01 -2.32 -15.50
N VAL A 428 11.48 -1.22 -14.90
CA VAL A 428 12.25 -0.18 -15.61
C VAL A 428 13.50 -0.77 -16.26
N LYS A 429 14.24 -1.62 -15.55
CA LYS A 429 15.42 -2.33 -16.09
C LYS A 429 15.06 -3.23 -17.29
N LYS A 430 13.96 -3.98 -17.21
CA LYS A 430 13.48 -4.84 -18.32
C LYS A 430 13.07 -4.00 -19.54
N ALA A 431 12.30 -2.94 -19.34
CA ALA A 431 11.90 -2.02 -20.41
C ALA A 431 13.11 -1.35 -21.06
N LEU A 432 14.08 -0.90 -20.27
CA LEU A 432 15.33 -0.31 -20.76
C LEU A 432 16.16 -1.30 -21.58
N ALA A 433 16.20 -2.58 -21.18
CA ALA A 433 16.93 -3.61 -21.91
C ALA A 433 16.34 -3.81 -23.32
N ILE A 434 15.01 -3.84 -23.46
CA ILE A 434 14.36 -3.89 -24.78
C ILE A 434 14.63 -2.59 -25.55
N TYR A 435 14.56 -1.43 -24.90
CA TYR A 435 14.81 -0.15 -25.54
C TYR A 435 16.17 -0.06 -26.20
N ARG A 436 17.21 -0.49 -25.49
CA ARG A 436 18.57 -0.55 -26.03
C ARG A 436 18.69 -1.56 -27.17
N ARG A 437 18.04 -2.72 -27.06
CA ARG A 437 18.06 -3.73 -28.14
C ARG A 437 17.38 -3.21 -29.42
N THR A 438 16.30 -2.45 -29.29
CA THR A 438 15.54 -1.94 -30.44
C THR A 438 16.21 -0.73 -31.11
N TRP A 439 16.79 0.19 -30.33
CA TRP A 439 17.29 1.48 -30.84
C TRP A 439 18.81 1.68 -30.76
N GLY A 440 19.54 0.76 -30.13
CA GLY A 440 20.99 0.87 -29.88
C GLY A 440 21.33 1.63 -28.59
N GLY A 441 22.49 1.33 -28.01
CA GLY A 441 23.04 1.99 -26.82
C GLY A 441 24.00 1.07 -26.05
N GLU A 442 25.18 1.59 -25.66
CA GLU A 442 26.17 0.79 -24.93
C GLU A 442 25.66 0.40 -23.54
N ALA A 443 25.88 -0.86 -23.16
CA ALA A 443 25.60 -1.38 -21.84
C ALA A 443 26.76 -1.05 -20.90
N GLY A 444 26.74 0.14 -20.28
CA GLY A 444 27.49 0.35 -19.04
C GLY A 444 26.87 -0.53 -17.95
N ALA A 445 27.52 -1.64 -17.60
CA ALA A 445 27.02 -2.61 -16.62
C ALA A 445 26.91 -2.03 -15.19
N ASP A 446 27.53 -0.88 -14.93
CA ASP A 446 27.67 -0.24 -13.61
C ASP A 446 27.05 1.16 -13.50
N ALA A 447 26.32 1.63 -14.51
CA ALA A 447 25.69 2.96 -14.45
C ALA A 447 24.44 2.95 -13.55
N GLU A 448 24.28 3.97 -12.72
CA GLU A 448 23.03 4.21 -11.98
C GLU A 448 21.82 4.21 -12.94
N LEU A 449 20.69 3.65 -12.50
CA LEU A 449 19.52 3.44 -13.36
C LEU A 449 19.04 4.74 -14.03
N GLY A 450 19.11 5.87 -13.33
CA GLY A 450 18.75 7.18 -13.86
C GLY A 450 19.61 7.62 -15.04
N GLU A 451 20.93 7.51 -14.90
CA GLU A 451 21.88 7.85 -15.97
C GLU A 451 21.80 6.86 -17.14
N ALA A 452 21.56 5.59 -16.82
CA ALA A 452 21.34 4.54 -17.82
C ALA A 452 20.11 4.82 -18.71
N LEU A 453 19.03 5.39 -18.14
CA LEU A 453 17.84 5.82 -18.86
C LEU A 453 18.11 7.05 -19.74
N LEU A 454 18.75 8.07 -19.15
CA LEU A 454 19.10 9.30 -19.86
C LEU A 454 19.97 9.01 -21.09
N GLY A 455 21.02 8.22 -20.92
CA GLY A 455 21.93 7.86 -22.01
C GLY A 455 21.24 7.10 -23.14
N ALA A 456 20.33 6.18 -22.82
CA ALA A 456 19.59 5.40 -23.83
C ALA A 456 18.62 6.28 -24.64
N VAL A 457 17.89 7.17 -23.98
CA VAL A 457 16.98 8.10 -24.66
C VAL A 457 17.77 9.11 -25.51
N GLN A 458 18.88 9.63 -25.00
CA GLN A 458 19.74 10.55 -25.76
C GLN A 458 20.38 9.88 -26.99
N ALA A 459 20.79 8.62 -26.90
CA ALA A 459 21.33 7.87 -28.02
C ALA A 459 20.33 7.77 -29.18
N ARG A 460 19.03 7.59 -28.87
CA ARG A 460 17.96 7.59 -29.87
C ARG A 460 17.58 9.00 -30.35
N LEU A 461 17.55 9.97 -29.44
CA LEU A 461 17.14 11.35 -29.77
C LEU A 461 18.16 12.06 -30.67
N ARG A 462 19.46 11.85 -30.46
CA ARG A 462 20.54 12.52 -31.21
C ARG A 462 20.40 12.41 -32.75
N PRO A 463 20.22 11.22 -33.36
CA PRO A 463 20.03 11.11 -34.81
C PRO A 463 18.69 11.68 -35.29
N LEU A 464 17.64 11.68 -34.46
CA LEU A 464 16.33 12.25 -34.81
C LEU A 464 16.39 13.78 -34.81
N ALA A 465 16.95 14.37 -33.75
CA ALA A 465 17.10 15.81 -33.59
C ALA A 465 18.05 16.40 -34.65
N ALA A 466 19.06 15.66 -35.08
CA ALA A 466 19.97 16.07 -36.16
C ALA A 466 19.27 16.24 -37.53
N ARG A 467 18.11 15.60 -37.73
CA ARG A 467 17.33 15.63 -38.98
C ARG A 467 16.09 16.51 -38.90
N ALA A 468 15.81 17.13 -37.75
CA ALA A 468 14.57 17.84 -37.46
C ALA A 468 14.83 19.31 -37.07
N PRO A 469 13.89 20.22 -37.38
CA PRO A 469 13.99 21.61 -36.97
C PRO A 469 13.88 21.76 -35.44
N ALA A 470 14.45 22.84 -34.90
CA ALA A 470 14.58 23.04 -33.46
C ALA A 470 13.26 23.06 -32.67
N HIS A 471 12.15 23.50 -33.28
CA HIS A 471 10.84 23.53 -32.63
C HIS A 471 10.25 22.12 -32.41
N ASP A 472 10.68 21.12 -33.18
CA ASP A 472 10.23 19.74 -33.04
C ASP A 472 10.99 18.97 -31.95
N HIS A 473 12.10 19.53 -31.42
CA HIS A 473 12.96 18.82 -30.48
C HIS A 473 12.22 18.44 -29.19
N ALA A 474 11.31 19.29 -28.70
CA ALA A 474 10.47 18.99 -27.53
C ALA A 474 9.50 17.81 -27.81
N HIS A 475 8.86 17.80 -28.98
CA HIS A 475 7.98 16.71 -29.39
C HIS A 475 8.74 15.39 -29.59
N LEU A 476 9.93 15.44 -30.20
CA LEU A 476 10.78 14.27 -30.39
C LEU A 476 11.30 13.71 -29.06
N MET A 477 11.69 14.59 -28.13
CA MET A 477 12.04 14.20 -26.76
C MET A 477 10.87 13.50 -26.09
N HIS A 478 9.68 14.11 -26.10
CA HIS A 478 8.46 13.53 -25.54
C HIS A 478 8.16 12.15 -26.13
N LYS A 479 8.23 12.02 -27.46
CA LYS A 479 8.04 10.74 -28.17
C LYS A 479 9.02 9.66 -27.67
N CYS A 480 10.30 9.98 -27.55
CA CYS A 480 11.31 9.01 -27.12
C CYS A 480 11.08 8.51 -25.69
N TRP A 481 10.62 9.38 -24.78
CA TRP A 481 10.27 9.03 -23.41
C TRP A 481 8.93 8.30 -23.31
N SER A 482 7.93 8.69 -24.10
CA SER A 482 6.62 8.05 -24.15
C SER A 482 6.71 6.59 -24.61
N ASP A 483 7.58 6.29 -25.58
CA ASP A 483 7.84 4.91 -26.01
C ASP A 483 8.46 4.05 -24.90
N LEU A 484 9.36 4.61 -24.09
CA LEU A 484 9.94 3.88 -22.96
C LEU A 484 8.92 3.67 -21.84
N TYR A 485 8.09 4.69 -21.59
CA TYR A 485 7.00 4.66 -20.61
C TYR A 485 5.94 3.62 -20.98
N SER A 486 5.54 3.53 -22.24
CA SER A 486 4.56 2.55 -22.71
C SER A 486 5.03 1.10 -22.54
N TRP A 487 6.32 0.82 -22.73
CA TRP A 487 6.88 -0.50 -22.40
C TRP A 487 6.87 -0.81 -20.91
N CYS A 488 7.13 0.20 -20.05
CA CYS A 488 6.97 0.03 -18.60
C CYS A 488 5.51 -0.31 -18.25
N LEU A 489 4.54 0.37 -18.87
CA LEU A 489 3.11 0.10 -18.69
C LEU A 489 2.73 -1.33 -19.12
N GLN A 490 3.15 -1.76 -20.31
CA GLN A 490 2.86 -3.12 -20.82
C GLN A 490 3.39 -4.22 -19.89
N TYR A 491 4.59 -4.03 -19.33
CA TYR A 491 5.12 -4.97 -18.34
C TYR A 491 4.32 -4.95 -17.04
N MET A 492 3.89 -3.78 -16.57
CA MET A 492 3.06 -3.68 -15.38
C MET A 492 1.69 -4.31 -15.56
N GLU A 493 1.07 -4.16 -16.74
CA GLU A 493 -0.22 -4.76 -17.07
C GLU A 493 -0.17 -6.29 -16.91
N GLY A 494 0.84 -6.93 -17.50
CA GLY A 494 1.04 -8.38 -17.36
C GLY A 494 1.39 -8.85 -15.95
N LEU A 495 2.01 -8.01 -15.12
CA LEU A 495 2.35 -8.32 -13.73
C LEU A 495 1.18 -8.08 -12.75
N THR A 496 0.31 -7.13 -13.09
CA THR A 496 -0.80 -6.71 -12.24
C THR A 496 -2.12 -7.36 -12.60
N ARG A 497 -2.19 -8.22 -13.61
CA ARG A 497 -3.38 -9.05 -13.88
C ARG A 497 -3.65 -10.03 -12.72
N PRO A 498 -4.90 -10.16 -12.22
CA PRO A 498 -5.20 -11.07 -11.13
C PRO A 498 -5.21 -12.52 -11.62
N LEU A 499 -4.71 -13.41 -10.78
CA LEU A 499 -4.59 -14.85 -11.07
C LEU A 499 -5.45 -15.72 -10.14
N GLY A 500 -5.90 -15.19 -9.01
CA GLY A 500 -6.71 -15.94 -8.05
C GLY A 500 -7.05 -15.13 -6.81
N LEU A 501 -7.89 -15.73 -5.96
CA LEU A 501 -8.39 -15.12 -4.72
C LEU A 501 -7.77 -15.74 -3.48
N LEU A 502 -7.58 -14.92 -2.46
CA LEU A 502 -7.19 -15.31 -1.11
C LEU A 502 -8.27 -14.79 -0.14
N VAL A 503 -9.08 -15.71 0.39
CA VAL A 503 -10.20 -15.37 1.29
C VAL A 503 -10.03 -16.02 2.66
N ALA A 504 -10.28 -15.27 3.73
CA ALA A 504 -10.28 -15.83 5.08
C ALA A 504 -11.50 -16.73 5.30
N ARG A 505 -11.26 -17.95 5.80
CA ARG A 505 -12.28 -18.97 6.06
C ARG A 505 -12.74 -19.05 7.51
N GLY A 506 -12.11 -18.31 8.42
CA GLY A 506 -12.46 -18.26 9.84
C GLY A 506 -13.55 -17.23 10.15
N GLY A 507 -14.20 -17.35 11.31
CA GLY A 507 -15.32 -16.50 11.75
C GLY A 507 -14.99 -15.02 12.03
N TRP A 508 -13.82 -14.52 11.62
CA TRP A 508 -13.26 -13.23 12.04
C TRP A 508 -13.27 -12.15 10.94
N GLY A 509 -14.03 -12.35 9.86
CA GLY A 509 -14.34 -11.30 8.87
C GLY A 509 -14.11 -11.70 7.40
N TRP A 510 -14.62 -10.87 6.50
CA TRP A 510 -14.71 -11.09 5.05
C TRP A 510 -13.43 -10.70 4.32
N TRP A 511 -12.28 -11.20 4.78
CA TRP A 511 -10.99 -10.77 4.23
C TRP A 511 -10.83 -11.33 2.82
N CYS A 512 -10.65 -10.44 1.85
CA CYS A 512 -10.39 -10.81 0.47
C CYS A 512 -9.12 -10.12 -0.02
N ALA A 513 -8.27 -10.88 -0.68
CA ALA A 513 -7.06 -10.41 -1.31
C ALA A 513 -6.93 -11.04 -2.70
N LEU A 514 -6.31 -10.31 -3.62
CA LEU A 514 -6.08 -10.73 -5.00
C LEU A 514 -4.62 -11.11 -5.16
N VAL A 515 -4.38 -12.29 -5.71
CA VAL A 515 -3.03 -12.79 -5.98
C VAL A 515 -2.67 -12.46 -7.42
N ARG A 516 -1.51 -11.83 -7.60
CA ARG A 516 -0.95 -11.34 -8.86
C ARG A 516 0.49 -11.83 -9.00
N ARG A 517 1.04 -11.76 -10.21
CA ARG A 517 2.46 -12.10 -10.41
C ARG A 517 3.40 -11.16 -9.68
N ALA A 518 2.99 -9.91 -9.46
CA ALA A 518 3.75 -8.91 -8.69
C ALA A 518 3.57 -9.03 -7.17
N GLY A 519 2.75 -9.95 -6.67
CA GLY A 519 2.45 -10.09 -5.24
C GLY A 519 0.95 -10.06 -4.96
N VAL A 520 0.55 -9.44 -3.85
CA VAL A 520 -0.84 -9.47 -3.36
C VAL A 520 -1.37 -8.06 -3.19
N SER A 521 -2.65 -7.87 -3.53
CA SER A 521 -3.43 -6.67 -3.18
C SER A 521 -4.60 -7.04 -2.27
N LEU A 522 -5.03 -6.07 -1.45
CA LEU A 522 -6.04 -6.29 -0.42
C LEU A 522 -7.35 -5.57 -0.78
N VAL A 523 -8.50 -6.15 -0.46
CA VAL A 523 -9.81 -5.53 -0.72
C VAL A 523 -10.37 -4.95 0.58
N ARG A 524 -10.70 -3.66 0.59
CA ARG A 524 -11.33 -2.96 1.72
C ARG A 524 -12.74 -2.50 1.38
N GLN A 525 -13.58 -2.26 2.40
CA GLN A 525 -14.82 -1.51 2.22
C GLN A 525 -14.54 -0.08 1.79
N LEU A 526 -15.47 0.47 1.01
CA LEU A 526 -15.58 1.90 0.78
C LEU A 526 -16.23 2.58 1.98
N GLU A 527 -15.65 3.71 2.39
CA GLU A 527 -16.31 4.65 3.31
C GLU A 527 -17.59 5.22 2.65
N PRO A 528 -18.58 5.68 3.42
CA PRO A 528 -19.86 6.16 2.87
C PRO A 528 -19.71 7.22 1.77
N LEU A 529 -18.82 8.20 1.97
CA LEU A 529 -18.55 9.24 0.96
C LEU A 529 -17.92 8.68 -0.31
N GLU A 530 -17.00 7.72 -0.19
CA GLU A 530 -16.38 7.09 -1.35
C GLU A 530 -17.39 6.26 -2.15
N ARG A 531 -18.33 5.60 -1.45
CA ARG A 531 -19.41 4.83 -2.07
C ARG A 531 -20.31 5.72 -2.93
N ILE A 532 -20.70 6.89 -2.43
CA ILE A 532 -21.51 7.86 -3.20
C ILE A 532 -20.77 8.32 -4.46
N MET A 533 -19.45 8.54 -4.36
CA MET A 533 -18.64 9.01 -5.49
C MET A 533 -18.41 7.95 -6.57
N LEU A 534 -18.33 6.66 -6.19
CA LEU A 534 -17.96 5.57 -7.09
C LEU A 534 -19.15 4.73 -7.58
N SER A 535 -20.30 4.80 -6.91
CA SER A 535 -21.48 4.01 -7.30
C SER A 535 -22.11 4.53 -8.60
N PRO A 536 -22.66 3.62 -9.43
CA PRO A 536 -23.38 4.00 -10.64
C PRO A 536 -24.66 4.77 -10.32
N GLU A 537 -25.10 5.61 -11.26
CA GLU A 537 -26.16 6.59 -11.01
C GLU A 537 -27.51 5.98 -10.63
N ASP A 538 -27.82 4.81 -11.20
CA ASP A 538 -29.05 4.08 -10.94
C ASP A 538 -29.19 3.58 -9.50
N THR A 539 -28.07 3.47 -8.77
CA THR A 539 -28.02 2.99 -7.37
C THR A 539 -28.02 4.12 -6.34
N LEU A 540 -27.87 5.37 -6.76
CA LEU A 540 -27.85 6.54 -5.87
C LEU A 540 -29.19 6.85 -5.18
N PRO A 541 -30.38 6.61 -5.79
CA PRO A 541 -31.67 6.82 -5.13
C PRO A 541 -31.86 5.94 -3.89
N ASP A 542 -31.42 4.68 -3.93
CA ASP A 542 -31.53 3.73 -2.80
C ASP A 542 -30.57 4.09 -1.66
N ILE A 543 -29.39 4.63 -2.00
CA ILE A 543 -28.43 5.20 -1.03
C ILE A 543 -29.01 6.44 -0.35
N ALA A 544 -29.74 7.29 -1.10
CA ALA A 544 -30.39 8.49 -0.57
C ALA A 544 -31.70 8.19 0.22
N ALA A 545 -32.36 7.07 -0.07
CA ALA A 545 -33.63 6.66 0.55
C ALA A 545 -33.47 5.89 1.86
N GLY A 546 -32.24 5.61 2.31
CA GLY A 546 -31.98 5.03 3.63
C GLY A 546 -32.09 3.50 3.71
N GLY A 547 -32.37 2.80 2.61
CA GLY A 547 -32.69 1.36 2.60
C GLY A 547 -31.55 0.43 3.04
N GLU A 548 -30.32 0.77 2.65
CA GLU A 548 -29.08 0.11 3.15
C GLU A 548 -28.17 1.11 3.91
N ALA A 549 -28.62 2.35 4.04
CA ALA A 549 -27.87 3.44 4.66
C ALA A 549 -27.98 3.49 6.20
N GLY A 550 -28.31 2.36 6.84
CA GLY A 550 -28.14 2.19 8.28
C GLY A 550 -26.68 2.38 8.74
N GLU A 551 -25.72 2.35 7.80
CA GLU A 551 -24.29 2.62 8.04
C GLU A 551 -23.81 4.01 7.58
N ALA A 552 -24.63 4.83 6.90
CA ALA A 552 -24.30 6.23 6.61
C ALA A 552 -24.64 7.14 7.80
N GLY A 553 -24.34 6.66 9.01
CA GLY A 553 -24.85 7.14 10.29
C GLY A 553 -24.34 8.49 10.78
N GLU A 554 -23.88 9.40 9.91
CA GLU A 554 -23.32 10.69 10.33
C GLU A 554 -23.76 11.90 9.51
N LEU A 555 -24.30 11.74 8.30
CA LEU A 555 -24.67 12.86 7.42
C LEU A 555 -26.18 12.95 7.20
N SER A 556 -26.72 14.17 7.27
CA SER A 556 -28.09 14.49 6.92
C SER A 556 -28.37 14.27 5.42
N ALA A 557 -29.63 14.02 5.09
CA ALA A 557 -30.05 13.86 3.69
C ALA A 557 -29.68 15.07 2.82
N ASP A 558 -29.67 16.28 3.39
CA ASP A 558 -29.27 17.51 2.69
C ASP A 558 -27.75 17.55 2.45
N ALA A 559 -26.92 17.13 3.40
CA ALA A 559 -25.48 17.00 3.20
C ALA A 559 -25.14 15.93 2.14
N VAL A 560 -25.87 14.79 2.16
CA VAL A 560 -25.75 13.75 1.12
C VAL A 560 -26.07 14.31 -0.27
N ARG A 561 -27.09 15.16 -0.40
CA ARG A 561 -27.42 15.83 -1.68
C ARG A 561 -26.30 16.72 -2.20
N VAL A 562 -25.56 17.41 -1.31
CA VAL A 562 -24.37 18.19 -1.72
C VAL A 562 -23.30 17.27 -2.32
N VAL A 563 -23.06 16.11 -1.70
CA VAL A 563 -22.10 15.11 -2.21
C VAL A 563 -22.58 14.52 -3.54
N LEU A 564 -23.87 14.21 -3.67
CA LEU A 564 -24.47 13.71 -4.92
C LEU A 564 -24.32 14.70 -6.08
N ALA A 565 -24.58 15.99 -5.84
CA ALA A 565 -24.37 17.05 -6.81
C ALA A 565 -22.88 17.13 -7.23
N GLY A 566 -21.96 16.97 -6.27
CA GLY A 566 -20.53 16.89 -6.53
C GLY A 566 -20.11 15.66 -7.33
N ALA A 567 -20.69 14.49 -7.04
CA ALA A 567 -20.44 13.26 -7.79
C ALA A 567 -20.93 13.39 -9.25
N ARG A 568 -22.11 14.00 -9.46
CA ARG A 568 -22.64 14.31 -10.80
C ARG A 568 -21.69 15.23 -11.56
N TRP A 569 -21.14 16.24 -10.89
CA TRP A 569 -20.13 17.13 -11.48
C TRP A 569 -18.86 16.38 -11.90
N GLU A 570 -18.30 15.53 -11.02
CA GLU A 570 -17.08 14.75 -11.31
C GLU A 570 -17.24 13.86 -12.54
N ARG A 571 -18.41 13.21 -12.69
CA ARG A 571 -18.73 12.39 -13.86
C ARG A 571 -18.83 13.24 -15.13
N ALA A 572 -19.51 14.39 -15.05
CA ALA A 572 -19.69 15.30 -16.19
C ALA A 572 -18.36 15.94 -16.64
N ALA A 573 -17.50 16.34 -15.71
CA ALA A 573 -16.24 17.02 -16.01
C ALA A 573 -15.17 16.09 -16.63
N SER A 574 -15.32 14.77 -16.48
CA SER A 574 -14.30 13.75 -16.77
C SER A 574 -13.00 13.90 -15.95
N ALA A 575 -12.19 12.84 -15.89
CA ALA A 575 -10.90 12.88 -15.20
C ALA A 575 -9.96 13.97 -15.75
N ALA A 576 -9.97 14.21 -17.06
CA ALA A 576 -9.14 15.20 -17.72
C ALA A 576 -9.58 16.63 -17.37
N GLY A 577 -10.88 16.92 -17.41
CA GLY A 577 -11.41 18.23 -17.05
C GLY A 577 -11.21 18.54 -15.57
N ALA A 578 -11.41 17.56 -14.69
CA ALA A 578 -11.18 17.75 -13.26
C ALA A 578 -9.70 18.00 -12.92
N ALA A 579 -8.77 17.31 -13.59
CA ALA A 579 -7.32 17.56 -13.46
C ALA A 579 -6.91 18.93 -14.00
N GLU A 580 -7.54 19.38 -15.09
CA GLU A 580 -7.30 20.71 -15.66
C GLU A 580 -7.80 21.84 -14.75
N LEU A 581 -8.99 21.68 -14.14
CA LEU A 581 -9.49 22.61 -13.13
C LEU A 581 -8.51 22.74 -11.97
N GLU A 582 -8.02 21.61 -11.45
CA GLU A 582 -7.00 21.60 -10.41
C GLU A 582 -5.72 22.31 -10.88
N ARG A 583 -5.20 22.01 -12.07
CA ARG A 583 -4.01 22.68 -12.59
C ARG A 583 -4.18 24.21 -12.64
N ARG A 584 -5.32 24.72 -13.13
CA ARG A 584 -5.59 26.16 -13.23
C ARG A 584 -5.73 26.83 -11.87
N LEU A 585 -6.49 26.21 -10.96
CA LEU A 585 -6.78 26.78 -9.64
C LEU A 585 -5.52 26.95 -8.82
N PHE A 586 -4.65 25.95 -8.82
CA PHE A 586 -3.49 25.93 -7.94
C PHE A 586 -2.25 26.60 -8.54
N ALA A 587 -2.30 27.04 -9.80
CA ALA A 587 -1.30 27.94 -10.37
C ALA A 587 -1.37 29.38 -9.78
N CYS A 588 -2.46 29.74 -9.07
CA CYS A 588 -2.75 31.12 -8.67
C CYS A 588 -2.16 31.57 -7.31
N ALA A 589 -1.41 30.71 -6.61
CA ALA A 589 -0.63 31.00 -5.38
C ALA A 589 -1.33 31.75 -4.23
N ALA A 590 -2.65 31.61 -4.07
CA ALA A 590 -3.43 31.92 -2.85
C ALA A 590 -4.89 31.46 -3.11
N PRO A 591 -5.12 30.13 -3.17
CA PRO A 591 -6.36 29.59 -3.70
C PRO A 591 -7.58 30.06 -2.89
N GLN A 592 -7.70 29.89 -1.58
CA GLN A 592 -8.96 30.22 -0.87
C GLN A 592 -9.55 31.63 -1.14
N HIS A 593 -8.72 32.69 -1.13
CA HIS A 593 -9.19 34.06 -1.39
C HIS A 593 -9.42 34.38 -2.87
N ARG A 594 -8.83 33.60 -3.79
CA ARG A 594 -8.94 33.80 -5.25
C ARG A 594 -9.75 32.71 -5.97
N LEU A 595 -10.04 31.60 -5.31
CA LEU A 595 -10.63 30.37 -5.85
C LEU A 595 -12.13 30.52 -5.91
N LEU A 596 -12.79 30.79 -4.78
CA LEU A 596 -14.26 30.85 -4.73
C LEU A 596 -14.85 31.90 -5.68
N PRO A 597 -14.29 33.13 -5.79
CA PRO A 597 -14.83 34.13 -6.71
C PRO A 597 -14.56 33.83 -8.19
N ARG A 598 -13.51 33.05 -8.51
CA ARG A 598 -13.12 32.73 -9.90
C ARG A 598 -13.61 31.37 -10.36
N LEU A 599 -14.15 30.54 -9.47
CA LEU A 599 -14.52 29.16 -9.75
C LEU A 599 -15.57 29.06 -10.85
N LEU A 600 -16.65 29.84 -10.77
CA LEU A 600 -17.69 29.87 -11.81
C LEU A 600 -17.10 30.24 -13.19
N HIS A 601 -16.23 31.26 -13.22
CA HIS A 601 -15.55 31.64 -14.47
C HIS A 601 -14.68 30.51 -15.01
N LEU A 602 -13.94 29.80 -14.15
CA LEU A 602 -13.09 28.68 -14.57
C LEU A 602 -13.87 27.46 -15.06
N LEU A 603 -15.05 27.20 -14.47
CA LEU A 603 -15.94 26.12 -14.90
C LEU A 603 -16.56 26.39 -16.28
N LEU A 604 -16.83 27.67 -16.58
CA LEU A 604 -17.42 28.10 -17.86
C LEU A 604 -16.37 28.43 -18.93
N ALA A 605 -15.10 28.64 -18.56
CA ALA A 605 -14.04 29.06 -19.48
C ALA A 605 -13.48 27.89 -20.31
N ALA A 606 -13.54 28.03 -21.64
CA ALA A 606 -12.87 27.13 -22.58
C ALA A 606 -11.36 27.07 -22.35
N ALA A 607 -10.73 25.94 -22.67
CA ALA A 607 -9.30 25.77 -22.46
C ALA A 607 -8.46 26.67 -23.39
N PRO A 608 -7.39 27.31 -22.89
CA PRO A 608 -6.63 28.29 -23.68
C PRO A 608 -5.83 27.69 -24.85
N HIS A 609 -5.69 26.36 -24.94
CA HIS A 609 -4.86 25.69 -25.94
C HIS A 609 -5.56 24.60 -26.77
N ASP A 610 -6.85 24.34 -26.54
CA ASP A 610 -7.63 23.42 -27.37
C ASP A 610 -9.03 24.01 -27.60
N HIS A 611 -9.57 23.85 -28.81
CA HIS A 611 -10.95 24.22 -29.19
C HIS A 611 -12.02 23.33 -28.51
N LEU A 612 -11.80 22.91 -27.27
CA LEU A 612 -12.72 22.07 -26.50
C LEU A 612 -13.83 22.90 -25.86
N ALA A 613 -15.02 22.31 -25.84
CA ALA A 613 -16.24 22.81 -25.21
C ALA A 613 -16.02 23.20 -23.73
N PRO A 614 -16.87 24.07 -23.15
CA PRO A 614 -16.88 24.33 -21.71
C PRO A 614 -16.95 23.01 -20.92
N MET A 615 -16.41 23.00 -19.69
CA MET A 615 -16.36 21.78 -18.86
C MET A 615 -17.73 21.18 -18.58
N LEU A 616 -18.77 22.01 -18.60
CA LEU A 616 -20.17 21.61 -18.43
C LEU A 616 -21.04 22.22 -19.52
N THR A 617 -22.06 21.49 -19.96
CA THR A 617 -23.16 22.03 -20.76
C THR A 617 -24.18 22.75 -19.86
N PRO A 618 -25.00 23.66 -20.41
CA PRO A 618 -26.10 24.28 -19.65
C PRO A 618 -27.05 23.24 -19.03
N GLU A 619 -27.38 22.18 -19.76
CA GLU A 619 -28.22 21.08 -19.27
C GLU A 619 -27.61 20.40 -18.03
N GLN A 620 -26.30 20.14 -18.04
CA GLN A 620 -25.61 19.57 -16.88
C GLN A 620 -25.61 20.51 -15.67
N ILE A 621 -25.58 21.82 -15.90
CA ILE A 621 -25.66 22.83 -14.81
C ILE A 621 -27.07 22.83 -14.21
N ASP A 622 -28.11 22.74 -15.04
CA ASP A 622 -29.50 22.69 -14.59
C ASP A 622 -29.78 21.41 -13.77
N GLU A 623 -29.24 20.27 -14.21
CA GLU A 623 -29.31 19.00 -13.46
C GLU A 623 -28.64 19.12 -12.08
N ILE A 624 -27.40 19.62 -12.02
CA ILE A 624 -26.68 19.84 -10.75
C ILE A 624 -27.47 20.80 -9.84
N SER A 625 -28.04 21.85 -10.42
CA SER A 625 -28.84 22.84 -9.69
C SER A 625 -30.11 22.23 -9.11
N SER A 626 -30.77 21.34 -9.85
CA SER A 626 -31.99 20.63 -9.41
C SER A 626 -31.75 19.70 -8.21
N ILE A 627 -30.54 19.17 -8.05
CA ILE A 627 -30.16 18.34 -6.88
C ILE A 627 -30.02 19.22 -5.62
N LEU A 628 -29.53 20.46 -5.78
CA LEU A 628 -29.27 21.39 -4.69
C LEU A 628 -30.48 22.25 -4.31
N GLU A 629 -31.41 22.48 -5.23
CA GLU A 629 -32.61 23.30 -5.04
C GLU A 629 -33.48 22.90 -3.83
N PRO A 630 -33.71 21.60 -3.54
CA PRO A 630 -34.57 21.18 -2.43
C PRO A 630 -33.95 21.39 -1.04
N ILE A 631 -32.66 21.76 -0.95
CA ILE A 631 -31.95 21.97 0.32
C ILE A 631 -32.37 23.33 0.91
N LYS A 632 -33.02 23.29 2.09
CA LYS A 632 -33.48 24.51 2.79
C LYS A 632 -32.34 25.29 3.43
N ASP A 633 -31.46 24.58 4.14
CA ASP A 633 -30.30 25.16 4.82
C ASP A 633 -29.00 24.62 4.22
N LEU A 634 -28.60 25.23 3.10
CA LEU A 634 -27.38 24.86 2.40
C LEU A 634 -26.12 25.11 3.24
N GLN A 635 -26.15 26.10 4.13
CA GLN A 635 -25.01 26.39 5.01
C GLN A 635 -24.80 25.23 5.98
N ASN A 636 -25.85 24.78 6.67
CA ASN A 636 -25.73 23.67 7.62
C ASN A 636 -25.29 22.38 6.92
N ALA A 637 -25.86 22.07 5.75
CA ALA A 637 -25.47 20.90 4.96
C ALA A 637 -23.97 20.93 4.56
N VAL A 638 -23.44 22.10 4.21
CA VAL A 638 -22.02 22.27 3.86
C VAL A 638 -21.11 22.24 5.09
N LEU A 639 -21.56 22.75 6.24
CA LEU A 639 -20.80 22.66 7.50
C LEU A 639 -20.71 21.23 8.01
N GLU A 640 -21.81 20.49 7.96
CA GLU A 640 -21.86 19.07 8.32
C GLU A 640 -20.95 18.23 7.42
N LEU A 641 -20.96 18.49 6.11
CA LEU A 641 -20.01 17.88 5.18
C LEU A 641 -18.55 18.23 5.53
N ASN A 642 -18.27 19.47 5.93
CA ASN A 642 -16.92 19.85 6.36
C ASN A 642 -16.47 19.09 7.62
N ASP A 643 -17.36 18.88 8.58
CA ASP A 643 -17.06 18.12 9.79
C ASP A 643 -16.79 16.65 9.47
N ALA A 644 -17.60 16.01 8.61
CA ALA A 644 -17.35 14.64 8.13
C ALA A 644 -16.05 14.50 7.31
N LEU A 645 -15.62 15.58 6.66
CA LEU A 645 -14.36 15.65 5.92
C LEU A 645 -13.17 15.99 6.81
N ARG A 646 -13.31 16.16 8.12
CA ARG A 646 -12.15 16.29 8.99
C ARG A 646 -11.46 14.94 9.20
N LEU A 647 -10.16 15.00 9.44
CA LEU A 647 -9.36 13.88 9.94
C LEU A 647 -9.11 14.10 11.43
N ASP A 648 -10.15 14.18 12.25
CA ASP A 648 -10.03 14.35 13.71
C ASP A 648 -9.91 12.99 14.38
N VAL A 649 -8.78 12.72 15.04
CA VAL A 649 -8.57 11.47 15.76
C VAL A 649 -9.72 11.29 16.76
N PRO A 650 -10.50 10.19 16.70
CA PRO A 650 -11.56 9.95 17.69
C PRO A 650 -10.97 10.08 19.10
N GLU A 651 -11.65 10.76 20.01
CA GLU A 651 -11.27 10.72 21.42
C GLU A 651 -11.39 9.27 21.88
N ILE A 652 -10.26 8.56 21.98
CA ILE A 652 -10.30 7.18 22.43
C ILE A 652 -10.14 7.16 23.94
N ASP A 653 -11.10 6.51 24.62
CA ASP A 653 -11.14 6.39 26.07
C ASP A 653 -9.89 5.66 26.60
N THR A 654 -8.91 6.43 27.07
CA THR A 654 -7.65 5.93 27.67
C THR A 654 -7.82 5.52 29.14
N CYS A 655 -9.02 5.67 29.73
CA CYS A 655 -9.26 5.46 31.16
C CYS A 655 -9.17 3.97 31.60
N LYS A 656 -9.01 3.03 30.65
CA LYS A 656 -8.87 1.58 30.90
C LYS A 656 -7.44 1.05 30.74
N SER A 657 -6.44 1.93 30.80
CA SER A 657 -5.02 1.55 30.74
C SER A 657 -4.53 0.99 32.07
N ASP A 658 -5.03 -0.20 32.44
CA ASP A 658 -4.27 -1.07 33.35
C ASP A 658 -3.03 -1.58 32.58
N ASP A 659 -1.87 -1.65 33.26
CA ASP A 659 -0.54 -2.08 32.77
C ASP A 659 -0.50 -3.54 32.23
N GLU A 660 -1.36 -3.91 31.29
CA GLU A 660 -1.26 -5.16 30.52
C GLU A 660 -0.29 -5.00 29.34
N ASP A 661 0.37 -6.10 28.96
CA ASP A 661 1.40 -6.18 27.91
C ASP A 661 0.97 -5.52 26.58
N THR A 662 1.35 -4.26 26.37
CA THR A 662 1.16 -3.52 25.09
C THR A 662 2.00 -4.05 23.93
N SER A 663 2.79 -5.11 24.17
CA SER A 663 3.64 -5.81 23.19
C SER A 663 2.89 -6.23 21.93
N GLU A 664 1.58 -6.48 22.04
CA GLU A 664 0.76 -6.83 20.88
C GLU A 664 0.70 -5.71 19.85
N TYR A 665 0.82 -4.43 20.18
CA TYR A 665 0.69 -3.37 19.19
C TYR A 665 2.01 -2.96 18.55
N GLU A 666 3.16 -3.32 19.13
CA GLU A 666 4.48 -2.82 18.74
C GLU A 666 4.81 -3.02 17.25
N ASN A 667 4.41 -4.17 16.70
CA ASN A 667 4.70 -4.57 15.33
C ASN A 667 3.50 -4.39 14.37
N LEU A 668 2.36 -3.88 14.82
CA LEU A 668 1.15 -3.78 13.98
C LEU A 668 1.42 -2.90 12.73
N PHE A 669 1.31 -3.47 11.52
CA PHE A 669 1.67 -2.80 10.26
C PHE A 669 3.12 -2.28 10.16
N ALA A 670 4.06 -2.83 10.93
CA ALA A 670 5.46 -2.36 10.94
C ALA A 670 6.31 -2.96 9.80
N SER A 671 5.82 -3.98 9.07
CA SER A 671 6.54 -4.52 7.92
C SER A 671 6.53 -3.55 6.74
N ASP A 672 7.43 -3.75 5.80
CA ASP A 672 7.49 -2.91 4.60
C ASP A 672 6.22 -3.02 3.75
N LEU A 673 5.62 -4.23 3.70
CA LEU A 673 4.33 -4.45 3.06
C LEU A 673 3.21 -3.76 3.84
N GLY A 674 3.22 -3.84 5.17
CA GLY A 674 2.26 -3.15 6.04
C GLY A 674 2.29 -1.65 5.84
N VAL A 675 3.47 -1.04 5.87
CA VAL A 675 3.69 0.39 5.59
C VAL A 675 3.22 0.76 4.18
N ALA A 676 3.50 -0.06 3.17
CA ALA A 676 3.03 0.16 1.80
C ALA A 676 1.50 0.12 1.69
N VAL A 677 0.84 -0.82 2.38
CA VAL A 677 -0.63 -0.93 2.44
C VAL A 677 -1.24 0.29 3.14
N VAL A 678 -0.72 0.67 4.30
CA VAL A 678 -1.23 1.81 5.10
C VAL A 678 -1.06 3.12 4.35
N THR A 679 0.11 3.37 3.76
CA THR A 679 0.35 4.60 2.99
C THR A 679 -0.47 4.67 1.71
N GLU A 680 -0.72 3.54 1.05
CA GLU A 680 -1.63 3.46 -0.09
C GLU A 680 -3.09 3.70 0.33
N ALA A 681 -3.51 3.20 1.51
CA ALA A 681 -4.82 3.50 2.07
C ALA A 681 -5.00 5.01 2.34
N ILE A 682 -3.99 5.66 2.95
CA ILE A 682 -3.99 7.12 3.16
C ILE A 682 -4.08 7.87 1.83
N ARG A 683 -3.34 7.42 0.81
CA ARG A 683 -3.39 8.03 -0.53
C ARG A 683 -4.78 7.92 -1.14
N GLN A 684 -5.40 6.74 -1.09
CA GLN A 684 -6.76 6.52 -1.62
C GLN A 684 -7.79 7.36 -0.89
N MET A 685 -7.72 7.41 0.45
CA MET A 685 -8.59 8.25 1.27
C MET A 685 -8.44 9.73 0.91
N ALA A 686 -7.20 10.24 0.87
CA ALA A 686 -6.93 11.63 0.51
C ALA A 686 -7.41 11.98 -0.91
N GLU A 687 -7.24 11.05 -1.86
CA GLU A 687 -7.73 11.22 -3.23
C GLU A 687 -9.26 11.29 -3.27
N MET A 688 -9.96 10.35 -2.64
CA MET A 688 -11.42 10.32 -2.67
C MET A 688 -12.01 11.53 -1.95
N ARG A 689 -11.48 11.89 -0.78
CA ARG A 689 -11.93 13.09 -0.05
C ARG A 689 -11.62 14.38 -0.83
N ALA A 690 -10.50 14.45 -1.55
CA ALA A 690 -10.23 15.55 -2.47
C ALA A 690 -11.27 15.63 -3.60
N ARG A 691 -11.70 14.49 -4.17
CA ARG A 691 -12.77 14.45 -5.18
C ARG A 691 -14.13 14.89 -4.61
N VAL A 692 -14.48 14.44 -3.40
CA VAL A 692 -15.72 14.88 -2.73
C VAL A 692 -15.72 16.41 -2.55
N VAL A 693 -14.63 16.96 -2.00
CA VAL A 693 -14.50 18.40 -1.74
C VAL A 693 -14.51 19.20 -3.05
N ARG A 694 -13.75 18.74 -4.05
CA ARG A 694 -13.66 19.37 -5.37
C ARG A 694 -15.02 19.38 -6.06
N GLY A 695 -15.68 18.22 -6.13
CA GLY A 695 -17.01 18.07 -6.71
C GLY A 695 -18.04 18.95 -6.00
N ALA A 696 -18.09 18.92 -4.66
CA ALA A 696 -18.99 19.78 -3.90
C ALA A 696 -18.76 21.27 -4.19
N LEU A 697 -17.51 21.74 -4.17
CA LEU A 697 -17.17 23.13 -4.50
C LEU A 697 -17.57 23.51 -5.92
N ALA A 698 -17.31 22.62 -6.88
CA ALA A 698 -17.63 22.87 -8.28
C ALA A 698 -19.15 22.88 -8.54
N ALA A 699 -19.90 21.99 -7.89
CA ALA A 699 -21.36 21.97 -7.95
C ALA A 699 -21.97 23.24 -7.34
N LEU A 700 -21.51 23.67 -6.15
CA LEU A 700 -21.90 24.95 -5.54
C LEU A 700 -21.51 26.14 -6.44
N GLY A 701 -20.33 26.06 -7.07
CA GLY A 701 -19.81 27.01 -8.04
C GLY A 701 -20.73 27.18 -9.24
N ALA A 702 -21.15 26.08 -9.86
CA ALA A 702 -22.02 26.03 -11.03
C ALA A 702 -23.44 26.51 -10.73
N ALA A 703 -24.02 26.11 -9.59
CA ALA A 703 -25.43 26.38 -9.29
C ALA A 703 -25.69 27.77 -8.66
N ARG A 704 -24.83 28.24 -7.74
CA ARG A 704 -25.09 29.44 -6.92
C ARG A 704 -23.91 30.41 -6.80
N GLY A 705 -22.75 30.07 -7.36
CA GLY A 705 -21.50 30.80 -7.13
C GLY A 705 -20.91 30.49 -5.75
N ALA A 706 -19.77 29.77 -5.72
CA ALA A 706 -19.22 29.21 -4.48
C ALA A 706 -18.82 30.26 -3.43
N GLY A 707 -18.52 31.50 -3.83
CA GLY A 707 -18.21 32.59 -2.90
C GLY A 707 -19.41 33.08 -2.06
N GLY A 708 -20.64 32.74 -2.47
CA GLY A 708 -21.87 33.13 -1.77
C GLY A 708 -22.36 32.12 -0.74
N VAL A 709 -21.71 30.97 -0.60
CA VAL A 709 -22.15 29.88 0.28
C VAL A 709 -21.27 29.83 1.54
N PRO A 710 -21.79 30.16 2.73
CA PRO A 710 -21.04 30.00 3.98
C PRO A 710 -20.58 28.55 4.17
N GLY A 711 -19.32 28.35 4.57
CA GLY A 711 -18.70 27.03 4.68
C GLY A 711 -17.89 26.59 3.45
N ALA A 712 -18.10 27.17 2.26
CA ALA A 712 -17.31 26.82 1.07
C ALA A 712 -15.82 27.18 1.21
N GLY A 713 -15.49 28.18 2.03
CA GLY A 713 -14.10 28.49 2.40
C GLY A 713 -13.40 27.34 3.12
N HIS A 714 -14.08 26.66 4.05
CA HIS A 714 -13.54 25.50 4.76
C HIS A 714 -13.34 24.32 3.81
N CYS A 715 -14.27 24.08 2.87
CA CYS A 715 -14.09 23.10 1.81
C CYS A 715 -12.81 23.40 1.02
N ALA A 716 -12.57 24.65 0.63
CA ALA A 716 -11.37 25.02 -0.13
C ALA A 716 -10.08 24.72 0.66
N VAL A 717 -10.07 24.94 1.98
CA VAL A 717 -8.95 24.59 2.87
C VAL A 717 -8.76 23.08 2.96
N HIS A 718 -9.85 22.31 3.12
CA HIS A 718 -9.78 20.84 3.12
C HIS A 718 -9.21 20.32 1.80
N TRP A 719 -9.58 20.88 0.66
CA TRP A 719 -9.01 20.52 -0.63
C TRP A 719 -7.49 20.74 -0.68
N GLN A 720 -7.02 21.90 -0.19
CA GLN A 720 -5.57 22.17 -0.10
C GLN A 720 -4.87 21.13 0.79
N ALA A 721 -5.48 20.80 1.93
CA ALA A 721 -4.89 19.89 2.90
C ALA A 721 -4.79 18.46 2.36
N TYR A 722 -5.83 17.96 1.66
CA TYR A 722 -5.77 16.66 0.97
C TYR A 722 -4.76 16.65 -0.17
N ARG A 723 -4.61 17.74 -0.91
CA ARG A 723 -3.58 17.88 -1.94
C ARG A 723 -2.17 17.86 -1.34
N ALA A 724 -1.97 18.48 -0.18
CA ALA A 724 -0.71 18.41 0.55
C ALA A 724 -0.38 16.98 1.00
N LEU A 725 -1.37 16.21 1.46
CA LEU A 725 -1.21 14.77 1.76
C LEU A 725 -0.81 13.96 0.52
N LEU A 726 -1.46 14.20 -0.63
CA LEU A 726 -1.11 13.55 -1.90
C LEU A 726 0.30 13.92 -2.37
N TRP A 727 0.73 15.17 -2.15
CA TRP A 727 2.09 15.61 -2.42
C TRP A 727 3.12 14.90 -1.52
N LEU A 728 2.83 14.77 -0.22
CA LEU A 728 3.71 14.06 0.74
C LEU A 728 3.94 12.59 0.38
N ARG A 729 2.93 11.93 -0.22
CA ARG A 729 3.10 10.58 -0.75
C ARG A 729 4.12 10.52 -1.88
N ALA A 730 4.16 11.54 -2.75
CA ALA A 730 5.07 11.60 -3.90
C ALA A 730 6.46 12.16 -3.54
N ALA A 731 6.56 12.89 -2.43
CA ALA A 731 7.81 13.45 -1.93
C ALA A 731 8.83 12.35 -1.60
N THR A 732 10.06 12.53 -2.07
CA THR A 732 11.16 11.59 -1.89
C THR A 732 12.18 12.11 -0.89
N LEU A 733 12.74 11.19 -0.10
CA LEU A 733 13.90 11.48 0.73
C LEU A 733 15.17 11.41 -0.13
N THR A 734 16.09 12.32 0.12
CA THR A 734 17.40 12.37 -0.55
C THR A 734 18.50 11.93 0.41
N ARG A 735 19.54 11.29 -0.11
CA ARG A 735 20.68 10.90 0.73
C ARG A 735 21.46 12.15 1.16
N PRO A 736 21.68 12.40 2.46
CA PRO A 736 22.49 13.53 2.91
C PRO A 736 23.95 13.41 2.44
N ALA A 737 24.60 14.54 2.17
CA ALA A 737 26.02 14.57 1.78
C ALA A 737 26.93 14.08 2.93
N ALA A 738 27.99 13.35 2.59
CA ALA A 738 29.00 12.88 3.54
C ALA A 738 29.68 14.09 4.22
N GLY A 739 29.58 14.18 5.56
CA GLY A 739 30.14 15.29 6.36
C GLY A 739 29.09 16.20 7.04
N SER A 740 27.85 16.25 6.54
CA SER A 740 26.77 17.09 7.10
C SER A 740 26.20 16.60 8.44
N SER A 741 26.53 15.37 8.85
CA SER A 741 25.85 14.69 9.94
C SER A 741 26.23 15.21 11.34
N GLU A 742 27.46 15.68 11.56
CA GLU A 742 27.93 16.10 12.89
C GLU A 742 27.38 17.48 13.28
N SER A 743 27.48 18.47 12.39
CA SER A 743 26.89 19.81 12.57
C SER A 743 25.39 19.72 12.81
N PHE A 744 24.68 18.88 12.04
CA PHE A 744 23.25 18.64 12.21
C PHE A 744 22.89 18.02 13.57
N ARG A 745 23.65 17.02 14.04
CA ARG A 745 23.46 16.44 15.38
C ARG A 745 23.65 17.48 16.49
N LEU A 746 24.70 18.29 16.40
CA LEU A 746 24.98 19.35 17.37
C LEU A 746 23.83 20.37 17.47
N LYS A 747 23.17 20.71 16.35
CA LYS A 747 22.01 21.62 16.33
C LYS A 747 20.82 21.03 17.05
N LEU A 748 20.49 19.77 16.78
CA LEU A 748 19.38 19.10 17.47
C LEU A 748 19.63 19.03 18.97
N THR A 749 20.85 18.67 19.38
CA THR A 749 21.25 18.70 20.80
C THR A 749 21.16 20.10 21.41
N ALA A 750 21.57 21.15 20.67
CA ALA A 750 21.43 22.54 21.14
C ALA A 750 19.97 22.97 21.34
N LEU A 751 19.04 22.35 20.62
CA LEU A 751 17.60 22.54 20.79
C LEU A 751 17.00 21.65 21.89
N GLY A 752 17.76 20.72 22.48
CA GLY A 752 17.26 19.73 23.44
C GLY A 752 16.51 18.57 22.78
N GLY A 753 16.69 18.40 21.46
CA GLY A 753 16.14 17.28 20.71
C GLY A 753 17.20 16.23 20.39
N GLU A 754 16.75 15.01 20.16
CA GLU A 754 17.59 13.93 19.64
C GLU A 754 17.44 13.86 18.12
N ALA A 755 18.53 13.53 17.41
CA ALA A 755 18.42 13.09 16.03
C ALA A 755 17.59 11.82 16.01
N ALA A 756 16.67 11.69 15.04
CA ALA A 756 15.89 10.48 14.89
C ALA A 756 16.84 9.28 14.74
N GLU A 757 17.05 8.52 15.82
CA GLU A 757 17.88 7.32 15.82
C GLU A 757 17.08 6.19 15.20
N GLY A 758 17.46 5.83 13.98
CA GLY A 758 16.74 4.88 13.15
C GLY A 758 16.85 5.37 11.73
N GLY A 759 17.78 4.78 10.98
CA GLY A 759 18.07 5.17 9.61
C GLY A 759 16.79 5.30 8.81
N ALA A 760 16.34 6.54 8.59
CA ALA A 760 15.43 6.83 7.50
C ALA A 760 16.06 6.12 6.30
N ARG A 761 15.36 5.12 5.76
CA ARG A 761 15.82 4.43 4.55
C ARG A 761 16.19 5.54 3.58
N ALA A 762 17.48 5.64 3.26
CA ALA A 762 18.05 6.80 2.59
C ALA A 762 17.43 7.04 1.19
N GLU A 763 16.57 6.13 0.76
CA GLU A 763 15.81 6.11 -0.47
C GLU A 763 14.37 5.65 -0.15
N GLY A 764 13.38 6.46 -0.48
CA GLY A 764 11.96 6.15 -0.25
C GLY A 764 11.05 7.38 -0.24
N GLY A 765 9.74 7.15 -0.16
CA GLY A 765 8.74 8.22 -0.01
C GLY A 765 8.69 8.76 1.43
N ALA A 766 8.55 10.08 1.60
CA ALA A 766 8.56 10.73 2.92
C ALA A 766 7.45 10.21 3.85
N ALA A 767 6.23 10.06 3.33
CA ALA A 767 5.11 9.49 4.09
C ALA A 767 5.37 8.04 4.54
N GLY A 768 6.02 7.22 3.70
CA GLY A 768 6.39 5.85 4.04
C GLY A 768 7.48 5.76 5.10
N ALA A 769 8.49 6.63 5.04
CA ALA A 769 9.51 6.70 6.07
C ALA A 769 8.95 7.15 7.42
N TYR A 770 8.02 8.12 7.42
CA TYR A 770 7.33 8.56 8.63
C TYR A 770 6.46 7.44 9.23
N ALA A 771 5.69 6.75 8.38
CA ALA A 771 4.84 5.63 8.79
C ALA A 771 5.65 4.41 9.30
N ALA A 772 6.84 4.15 8.73
CA ALA A 772 7.72 3.09 9.22
C ALA A 772 8.40 3.43 10.56
N GLY A 773 8.67 4.72 10.81
CA GLY A 773 9.37 5.21 11.99
C GLY A 773 8.44 5.86 13.02
N ALA A 774 8.70 7.13 13.31
CA ALA A 774 8.09 7.89 14.41
C ALA A 774 6.55 7.95 14.33
N GLY A 775 6.00 8.19 13.15
CA GLY A 775 4.55 8.29 12.96
C GLY A 775 3.83 6.97 13.24
N GLY A 776 4.40 5.86 12.75
CA GLY A 776 3.86 4.53 13.00
C GLY A 776 3.95 4.13 14.47
N ALA A 777 5.08 4.40 15.12
CA ALA A 777 5.26 4.12 16.54
C ALA A 777 4.20 4.85 17.39
N ARG A 778 3.94 6.12 17.07
CA ARG A 778 2.91 6.90 17.77
C ARG A 778 1.50 6.40 17.50
N ALA A 779 1.18 6.08 16.24
CA ALA A 779 -0.13 5.51 15.90
C ALA A 779 -0.36 4.19 16.65
N ARG A 780 0.65 3.30 16.71
CA ARG A 780 0.58 2.04 17.47
C ARG A 780 0.40 2.28 18.98
N SER A 781 1.13 3.22 19.57
CA SER A 781 0.96 3.58 20.99
C SER A 781 -0.46 4.06 21.30
N HIS A 782 -1.04 4.87 20.41
CA HIS A 782 -2.41 5.35 20.59
C HIS A 782 -3.45 4.22 20.43
N LEU A 783 -3.27 3.34 19.44
CA LEU A 783 -4.11 2.15 19.26
C LEU A 783 -4.00 1.17 20.43
N ALA A 784 -2.81 1.07 21.05
CA ALA A 784 -2.58 0.26 22.24
C ALA A 784 -3.35 0.81 23.44
N ALA A 785 -3.21 2.12 23.71
CA ALA A 785 -3.94 2.79 24.78
C ALA A 785 -5.47 2.65 24.62
N ALA A 786 -5.92 2.58 23.38
CA ALA A 786 -7.30 2.39 22.97
C ALA A 786 -7.83 0.96 23.04
N ARG A 787 -6.96 -0.05 23.19
CA ARG A 787 -7.29 -1.48 22.98
C ARG A 787 -8.00 -1.72 21.65
N ALA A 788 -7.55 -1.03 20.60
CA ALA A 788 -8.16 -1.12 19.27
C ALA A 788 -8.02 -2.52 18.66
N PRO A 789 -8.92 -2.98 17.78
CA PRO A 789 -8.76 -4.28 17.13
C PRO A 789 -7.45 -4.39 16.34
N THR A 790 -6.82 -5.56 16.37
CA THR A 790 -5.49 -5.81 15.75
C THR A 790 -5.56 -6.50 14.38
N HIS A 791 -6.74 -7.00 14.00
CA HIS A 791 -6.97 -7.62 12.70
C HIS A 791 -6.90 -6.57 11.59
N TRP A 792 -6.16 -6.85 10.50
CA TRP A 792 -5.83 -5.84 9.50
C TRP A 792 -7.03 -5.03 8.98
N HIS A 793 -8.16 -5.66 8.65
CA HIS A 793 -9.32 -4.97 8.07
C HIS A 793 -9.97 -3.93 9.01
N GLN A 794 -9.92 -4.16 10.33
CA GLN A 794 -10.41 -3.24 11.36
C GLN A 794 -9.32 -2.26 11.81
N ALA A 795 -8.08 -2.76 11.91
CA ALA A 795 -6.92 -1.98 12.33
C ALA A 795 -6.46 -0.99 11.25
N LEU A 796 -6.62 -1.33 9.96
CA LEU A 796 -6.12 -0.54 8.83
C LEU A 796 -6.78 0.84 8.75
N PRO A 797 -8.13 0.98 8.77
CA PRO A 797 -8.76 2.30 8.82
C PRO A 797 -8.27 3.14 10.01
N LEU A 798 -8.18 2.55 11.20
CA LEU A 798 -7.73 3.28 12.40
C LEU A 798 -6.26 3.73 12.26
N MET A 799 -5.37 2.83 11.84
CA MET A 799 -3.95 3.12 11.60
C MET A 799 -3.77 4.20 10.52
N ALA A 800 -4.47 4.05 9.39
CA ALA A 800 -4.42 5.00 8.28
C ALA A 800 -4.93 6.38 8.72
N TYR A 801 -6.02 6.43 9.48
CA TYR A 801 -6.62 7.68 9.95
C TYR A 801 -5.72 8.41 10.97
N HIS A 802 -5.16 7.70 11.95
CA HIS A 802 -4.20 8.29 12.90
C HIS A 802 -2.95 8.83 12.21
N LEU A 803 -2.40 8.09 11.25
CA LEU A 803 -1.24 8.54 10.48
C LEU A 803 -1.60 9.71 9.57
N ALA A 804 -2.76 9.68 8.91
CA ALA A 804 -3.22 10.77 8.07
C ALA A 804 -3.42 12.05 8.88
N HIS A 805 -4.03 11.98 10.07
CA HIS A 805 -4.15 13.12 10.99
C HIS A 805 -2.79 13.75 11.32
N GLN A 806 -1.79 12.92 11.65
CA GLN A 806 -0.43 13.41 11.94
C GLN A 806 0.24 14.09 10.74
N LEU A 807 -0.07 13.65 9.51
CA LEU A 807 0.43 14.23 8.27
C LEU A 807 -0.41 15.44 7.80
N TRP A 808 -1.60 15.63 8.36
CA TRP A 808 -2.57 16.60 7.89
C TRP A 808 -2.15 18.02 8.28
N ALA A 809 -2.02 18.90 7.28
CA ALA A 809 -1.45 20.24 7.47
C ALA A 809 -2.28 21.18 8.36
N VAL A 810 -3.58 20.91 8.50
CA VAL A 810 -4.52 21.69 9.33
C VAL A 810 -4.81 21.01 10.68
N SER A 811 -4.04 19.97 11.03
CA SER A 811 -4.06 19.42 12.39
C SER A 811 -3.43 20.44 13.37
N GLY A 812 -3.85 20.38 14.64
CA GLY A 812 -3.27 21.22 15.69
C GLY A 812 -1.82 20.86 16.05
N GLY A 813 -1.36 19.65 15.69
CA GLY A 813 -0.01 19.16 16.00
C GLY A 813 1.05 19.63 14.99
N PHE A 814 2.32 19.68 15.42
CA PHE A 814 3.47 20.03 14.56
C PHE A 814 4.53 18.91 14.45
N GLU A 815 4.09 17.69 14.72
CA GLU A 815 4.94 16.54 14.95
C GLU A 815 5.63 16.03 13.68
N PHE A 816 4.87 15.92 12.59
CA PHE A 816 5.42 15.62 11.28
C PHE A 816 6.38 16.73 10.81
N GLY A 817 6.03 18.01 11.04
CA GLY A 817 6.86 19.15 10.66
C GLY A 817 8.22 19.13 11.38
N TRP A 818 8.22 18.82 12.67
CA TRP A 818 9.44 18.63 13.45
C TRP A 818 10.23 17.41 13.00
N TRP A 819 9.56 16.26 12.79
CA TRP A 819 10.21 15.06 12.27
C TRP A 819 10.93 15.34 10.94
N LEU A 820 10.28 16.04 10.01
CA LEU A 820 10.83 16.41 8.71
C LEU A 820 12.13 17.24 8.84
N ALA A 821 12.17 18.14 9.82
CA ALA A 821 13.38 18.92 10.13
C ALA A 821 14.48 18.05 10.77
N SER A 822 14.10 17.04 11.56
CA SER A 822 15.01 16.16 12.31
C SER A 822 15.71 15.07 11.48
N ILE A 823 15.29 14.84 10.23
CA ILE A 823 15.87 13.82 9.33
C ILE A 823 16.86 14.39 8.29
N ASN A 824 17.29 15.64 8.46
CA ASN A 824 18.25 16.34 7.59
C ASN A 824 17.83 16.37 6.10
N GLN A 825 16.61 16.84 5.82
CA GLN A 825 16.08 17.02 4.46
C GLN A 825 15.76 18.49 4.16
N PRO A 826 16.76 19.40 4.11
CA PRO A 826 16.51 20.84 4.07
C PRO A 826 15.74 21.29 2.83
N ARG A 827 16.01 20.69 1.65
CA ARG A 827 15.25 20.99 0.42
C ARG A 827 13.79 20.56 0.50
N LEU A 828 13.52 19.43 1.15
CA LEU A 828 12.16 18.94 1.31
C LEU A 828 11.38 19.82 2.29
N VAL A 829 12.03 20.29 3.36
CA VAL A 829 11.46 21.29 4.28
C VAL A 829 11.10 22.57 3.54
N GLN A 830 12.00 23.12 2.72
CA GLN A 830 11.72 24.31 1.91
C GLN A 830 10.48 24.12 1.03
N GLN A 831 10.39 22.99 0.31
CA GLN A 831 9.25 22.70 -0.56
C GLN A 831 7.95 22.54 0.23
N TYR A 832 8.00 21.86 1.37
CA TYR A 832 6.84 21.68 2.25
C TYR A 832 6.33 23.01 2.81
N VAL A 833 7.23 23.88 3.28
CA VAL A 833 6.85 25.21 3.79
C VAL A 833 6.28 26.08 2.66
N ALA A 834 6.92 26.10 1.49
CA ALA A 834 6.44 26.85 0.33
C ALA A 834 5.06 26.37 -0.17
N LEU A 835 4.77 25.06 -0.05
CA LEU A 835 3.46 24.49 -0.39
C LEU A 835 2.34 24.99 0.54
N LEU A 836 2.64 25.19 1.82
CA LEU A 836 1.65 25.54 2.85
C LEU A 836 1.51 27.04 3.11
N GLU A 837 2.59 27.81 2.94
CA GLU A 837 2.66 29.25 3.23
C GLU A 837 1.52 30.10 2.62
N PRO A 838 1.03 29.84 1.39
CA PRO A 838 0.00 30.69 0.77
C PRO A 838 -1.41 30.59 1.36
N TRP A 839 -1.70 29.58 2.20
CA TRP A 839 -3.08 29.27 2.60
C TRP A 839 -3.24 28.69 4.01
N CYS A 840 -2.22 28.00 4.54
CA CYS A 840 -2.30 27.32 5.83
C CYS A 840 -1.93 28.28 6.96
N GLU A 841 -2.85 28.52 7.90
CA GLU A 841 -2.61 29.40 9.06
C GLU A 841 -2.11 28.65 10.30
N TRP A 842 -2.44 27.36 10.43
CA TRP A 842 -1.97 26.48 11.51
C TRP A 842 -0.45 26.41 11.52
N ASN A 843 0.18 26.48 12.70
CA ASN A 843 1.63 26.29 12.86
C ASN A 843 2.50 27.17 11.92
N ALA A 844 2.03 28.36 11.55
CA ALA A 844 2.72 29.23 10.60
C ALA A 844 4.11 29.66 11.11
N CYS A 845 4.25 29.96 12.39
CA CYS A 845 5.52 30.35 12.98
C CYS A 845 6.47 29.15 13.14
N SER A 846 5.93 27.99 13.54
CA SER A 846 6.67 26.73 13.67
C SER A 846 7.23 26.27 12.31
N ARG A 847 6.48 26.48 11.21
CA ARG A 847 6.98 26.27 9.84
C ARG A 847 8.15 27.19 9.49
N GLN A 848 8.08 28.46 9.89
CA GLN A 848 9.19 29.40 9.67
C GLN A 848 10.43 29.00 10.49
N PHE A 849 10.24 28.39 11.67
CA PHE A 849 11.36 27.88 12.46
C PHE A 849 12.10 26.74 11.76
N ILE A 850 11.39 25.73 11.26
CA ILE A 850 12.01 24.63 10.51
C ILE A 850 12.59 25.10 9.17
N LEU A 851 11.99 26.11 8.53
CA LEU A 851 12.56 26.76 7.35
C LEU A 851 13.90 27.43 7.69
N GLY A 852 13.98 28.11 8.83
CA GLY A 852 15.23 28.69 9.33
C GLY A 852 16.33 27.65 9.52
N LEU A 853 16.00 26.51 10.12
CA LEU A 853 16.94 25.37 10.23
C LEU A 853 17.39 24.87 8.86
N ALA A 854 16.47 24.67 7.92
CA ALA A 854 16.78 24.19 6.59
C ALA A 854 17.64 25.17 5.79
N LEU A 855 17.43 26.48 5.94
CA LEU A 855 18.20 27.52 5.25
C LEU A 855 19.63 27.61 5.77
N LEU A 856 19.85 27.39 7.07
CA LEU A 856 21.20 27.29 7.62
C LEU A 856 21.98 26.11 7.01
N GLU A 857 21.35 24.94 6.82
CA GLU A 857 21.97 23.80 6.14
C GLU A 857 22.26 24.05 4.65
N LEU A 858 21.53 24.98 4.03
CA LEU A 858 21.72 25.38 2.65
C LEU A 858 22.64 26.59 2.50
N GLU A 859 23.37 26.94 3.57
CA GLU A 859 24.34 28.05 3.61
C GLU A 859 23.71 29.43 3.30
N ASP A 860 22.43 29.62 3.65
CA ASP A 860 21.71 30.90 3.54
C ASP A 860 21.38 31.49 4.93
N PRO A 861 22.37 32.12 5.60
CA PRO A 861 22.18 32.66 6.95
C PRO A 861 21.23 33.86 6.99
N GLU A 862 21.14 34.69 5.95
CA GLU A 862 20.24 35.85 5.94
C GLU A 862 18.77 35.44 5.74
N GLY A 863 18.53 34.46 4.86
CA GLY A 863 17.22 33.83 4.74
C GLY A 863 16.80 33.18 6.06
N ALA A 864 17.72 32.43 6.69
CA ALA A 864 17.47 31.82 7.98
C ALA A 864 17.15 32.86 9.07
N TYR A 865 17.90 33.96 9.13
CA TYR A 865 17.67 35.04 10.09
C TYR A 865 16.24 35.57 9.97
N THR A 866 15.80 35.82 8.74
CA THR A 866 14.45 36.31 8.45
C THR A 866 13.38 35.31 8.89
N ALA A 867 13.58 34.02 8.60
CA ALA A 867 12.67 32.95 8.99
C ALA A 867 12.57 32.82 10.52
N PHE A 868 13.69 32.84 11.25
CA PHE A 868 13.68 32.79 12.71
C PHE A 868 13.03 34.02 13.37
N CYS A 869 13.19 35.21 12.78
CA CYS A 869 12.48 36.41 13.25
C CYS A 869 10.97 36.30 13.05
N ARG A 870 10.51 35.67 11.95
CA ARG A 870 9.07 35.39 11.75
C ARG A 870 8.57 34.36 12.76
N ALA A 871 9.34 33.30 13.00
CA ALA A 871 9.01 32.27 13.97
C ALA A 871 8.90 32.80 15.42
N ALA A 872 9.70 33.81 15.79
CA ALA A 872 9.65 34.43 17.12
C ALA A 872 8.24 34.90 17.51
N LYS A 873 7.42 35.32 16.54
CA LYS A 873 6.04 35.77 16.77
C LYS A 873 5.14 34.69 17.38
N GLY A 874 5.44 33.41 17.12
CA GLY A 874 4.64 32.27 17.58
C GLY A 874 5.10 31.66 18.90
N VAL A 875 6.19 32.15 19.52
CA VAL A 875 6.79 31.51 20.71
C VAL A 875 5.82 31.45 21.91
N SER A 876 4.87 32.38 22.00
CA SER A 876 3.86 32.41 23.06
C SER A 876 2.51 31.81 22.66
N THR A 877 2.26 31.59 21.37
CA THR A 877 0.93 31.19 20.85
C THR A 877 0.92 29.77 20.28
N GLU A 878 2.03 29.29 19.71
CA GLU A 878 2.11 27.97 19.10
C GLU A 878 2.76 26.96 20.08
N PRO A 879 2.09 25.81 20.36
CA PRO A 879 2.56 24.85 21.35
C PRO A 879 4.00 24.38 21.09
N PHE A 880 4.35 24.02 19.86
CA PHE A 880 5.69 23.51 19.54
C PHE A 880 6.81 24.49 19.92
N LEU A 881 6.70 25.76 19.53
CA LEU A 881 7.71 26.77 19.86
C LEU A 881 7.75 27.07 21.35
N ARG A 882 6.61 26.97 22.03
CA ARG A 882 6.55 27.15 23.47
C ARG A 882 7.25 26.02 24.24
N HIS A 883 7.08 24.78 23.78
CA HIS A 883 7.78 23.60 24.30
C HIS A 883 9.26 23.61 23.96
N LEU A 884 9.63 24.23 22.84
CA LEU A 884 11.04 24.39 22.46
C LEU A 884 11.80 25.22 23.51
N VAL A 885 11.18 26.21 24.17
CA VAL A 885 11.90 27.09 25.10
C VAL A 885 11.78 26.68 26.57
N ALA A 886 10.71 25.99 26.94
CA ALA A 886 10.52 25.48 28.30
C ALA A 886 9.52 24.33 28.38
N ALA A 887 9.53 23.62 29.51
CA ALA A 887 8.58 22.55 29.81
C ALA A 887 7.11 23.04 29.72
N PRO A 888 6.15 22.14 29.43
CA PRO A 888 4.73 22.50 29.24
C PRO A 888 4.16 23.30 30.41
N ASP A 889 4.51 22.92 31.65
CA ASP A 889 3.96 23.51 32.88
C ASP A 889 4.69 24.78 33.35
N ALA A 890 5.81 25.13 32.69
CA ALA A 890 6.60 26.28 33.10
C ALA A 890 5.83 27.58 32.83
N ARG A 891 5.66 28.43 33.85
CA ARG A 891 5.04 29.76 33.69
C ARG A 891 6.10 30.79 33.30
N LEU A 892 6.12 31.18 32.02
CA LEU A 892 7.01 32.21 31.48
C LEU A 892 6.21 33.39 30.97
N THR A 893 6.75 34.61 31.14
CA THR A 893 6.25 35.79 30.43
C THR A 893 6.62 35.72 28.95
N GLN A 894 5.95 36.54 28.11
CA GLN A 894 6.27 36.64 26.68
C GLN A 894 7.74 37.06 26.46
N HIS A 895 8.25 38.03 27.23
CA HIS A 895 9.64 38.49 27.12
C HIS A 895 10.63 37.37 27.49
N GLN A 896 10.39 36.66 28.60
CA GLN A 896 11.25 35.54 29.02
C GLN A 896 11.28 34.42 27.98
N ALA A 897 10.13 34.06 27.40
CA ALA A 897 10.05 33.03 26.37
C ALA A 897 10.81 33.45 25.09
N LEU A 898 10.71 34.71 24.68
CA LEU A 898 11.46 35.27 23.55
C LEU A 898 12.97 35.30 23.80
N VAL A 899 13.40 35.68 25.00
CA VAL A 899 14.81 35.66 25.40
C VAL A 899 15.39 34.25 25.30
N LEU A 900 14.71 33.26 25.85
CA LEU A 900 15.12 31.85 25.78
C LEU A 900 15.12 31.33 24.33
N TYR A 901 14.16 31.76 23.52
CA TYR A 901 14.12 31.45 22.09
C TYR A 901 15.35 31.99 21.36
N TYR A 902 15.64 33.29 21.49
CA TYR A 902 16.80 33.89 20.83
C TYR A 902 18.12 33.29 21.32
N MET A 903 18.22 32.90 22.59
CA MET A 903 19.37 32.15 23.08
C MET A 903 19.59 30.83 22.32
N LYS A 904 18.52 30.07 22.04
CA LYS A 904 18.60 28.85 21.22
C LYS A 904 18.98 29.17 19.78
N VAL A 905 18.35 30.18 19.17
CA VAL A 905 18.63 30.57 17.77
C VAL A 905 20.07 31.07 17.62
N ILE A 906 20.58 31.89 18.53
CA ILE A 906 21.97 32.37 18.51
C ILE A 906 22.95 31.20 18.46
N LYS A 907 22.77 30.17 19.29
CA LYS A 907 23.61 28.97 19.27
C LYS A 907 23.60 28.27 17.91
N LEU A 908 22.46 28.25 17.21
CA LEU A 908 22.39 27.68 15.85
C LEU A 908 23.26 28.47 14.87
N PHE A 909 23.24 29.80 14.91
CA PHE A 909 24.09 30.64 14.05
C PHE A 909 25.57 30.55 14.43
N GLU A 910 25.90 30.37 15.70
CA GLU A 910 27.29 30.14 16.14
C GLU A 910 27.87 28.84 15.57
N ILE A 911 27.05 27.77 15.44
CA ILE A 911 27.46 26.50 14.82
C ILE A 911 27.80 26.68 13.33
N HIS A 912 27.20 27.67 12.67
CA HIS A 912 27.41 27.98 11.25
C HIS A 912 28.42 29.11 10.98
N ASP A 913 29.11 29.59 12.02
CA ASP A 913 30.06 30.71 11.92
C ASP A 913 29.44 32.01 11.32
N ALA A 914 28.13 32.20 11.53
CA ALA A 914 27.38 33.31 10.94
C ALA A 914 27.36 34.56 11.86
N GLY A 915 28.55 35.07 12.18
CA GLY A 915 28.76 36.08 13.23
C GLY A 915 27.98 37.40 13.07
N ALA A 916 27.70 37.83 11.84
CA ALA A 916 26.91 39.04 11.60
C ALA A 916 25.45 38.88 12.07
N CYS A 917 24.84 37.73 11.80
CA CYS A 917 23.49 37.40 12.25
C CYS A 917 23.45 37.17 13.77
N VAL A 918 24.50 36.55 14.34
CA VAL A 918 24.63 36.35 15.80
C VAL A 918 24.54 37.67 16.56
N VAL A 919 25.30 38.69 16.13
CA VAL A 919 25.27 40.02 16.75
C VAL A 919 23.87 40.63 16.69
N ARG A 920 23.24 40.63 15.51
CA ARG A 920 21.88 41.19 15.33
C ARG A 920 20.83 40.50 16.20
N LEU A 921 20.89 39.17 16.31
CA LEU A 921 19.98 38.40 17.16
C LEU A 921 20.22 38.68 18.64
N ALA A 922 21.48 38.81 19.07
CA ALA A 922 21.83 39.14 20.46
C ALA A 922 21.40 40.57 20.83
N GLU A 923 21.59 41.55 19.94
CA GLU A 923 21.09 42.92 20.12
C GLU A 923 19.56 42.94 20.21
N THR A 924 18.88 42.15 19.38
CA THR A 924 17.42 41.99 19.44
C THR A 924 16.98 41.39 20.78
N ALA A 925 17.65 40.33 21.25
CA ALA A 925 17.37 39.71 22.55
C ALA A 925 17.60 40.68 23.72
N ILE A 926 18.69 41.46 23.68
CA ILE A 926 18.98 42.51 24.68
C ILE A 926 17.87 43.56 24.72
N SER A 927 17.32 43.94 23.57
CA SER A 927 16.24 44.94 23.51
C SER A 927 14.89 44.45 24.07
N ILE A 928 14.69 43.13 24.11
CA ILE A 928 13.46 42.48 24.59
C ILE A 928 13.58 42.09 26.08
N ALA A 929 14.80 41.79 26.54
CA ALA A 929 15.06 41.33 27.89
C ALA A 929 14.70 42.39 28.95
N ASP A 930 14.10 41.95 30.05
CA ASP A 930 13.89 42.80 31.22
C ASP A 930 15.26 43.13 31.86
N LYS A 931 15.36 44.26 32.58
CA LYS A 931 16.64 44.74 33.15
C LYS A 931 17.33 43.74 34.08
N ASP A 932 16.53 42.90 34.73
CA ASP A 932 16.99 41.90 35.69
C ASP A 932 17.07 40.48 35.08
N ASP A 933 16.96 40.34 33.75
CA ASP A 933 17.04 39.05 33.07
C ASP A 933 18.44 38.41 33.26
N PRO A 934 18.50 37.15 33.75
CA PRO A 934 19.78 36.50 34.04
C PRO A 934 20.65 36.25 32.79
N ASN A 935 20.06 36.26 31.59
CA ASN A 935 20.75 35.98 30.33
C ASN A 935 21.38 37.24 29.71
N LEU A 936 21.11 38.44 30.23
CA LEU A 936 21.60 39.69 29.68
C LEU A 936 23.15 39.76 29.63
N ALA A 937 23.80 39.24 30.67
CA ALA A 937 25.26 39.12 30.73
C ALA A 937 25.83 38.23 29.61
N MET A 938 25.11 37.16 29.26
CA MET A 938 25.51 36.23 28.21
C MET A 938 25.37 36.86 26.82
N PHE A 939 24.26 37.55 26.52
CA PHE A 939 24.11 38.22 25.22
C PHE A 939 25.16 39.31 25.00
N GLN A 940 25.46 40.12 26.03
CA GLN A 940 26.52 41.14 25.94
C GLN A 940 27.90 40.51 25.71
N TRP A 941 28.16 39.35 26.31
CA TRP A 941 29.38 38.58 26.06
C TRP A 941 29.45 38.04 24.62
N VAL A 942 28.35 37.54 24.07
CA VAL A 942 28.27 37.07 22.68
C VAL A 942 28.55 38.23 21.71
N VAL A 943 27.89 39.39 21.89
CA VAL A 943 28.12 40.59 21.06
C VAL A 943 29.60 41.02 21.15
N PHE A 944 30.17 41.05 22.34
CA PHE A 944 31.59 41.34 22.56
C PHE A 944 32.50 40.39 21.76
N LYS A 945 32.31 39.08 21.93
CA LYS A 945 33.13 38.04 21.30
C LYS A 945 33.14 38.17 19.77
N TRP A 946 31.98 38.34 19.15
CA TRP A 946 31.83 38.41 17.70
C TRP A 946 32.25 39.76 17.09
N HIS A 947 32.16 40.86 17.84
CA HIS A 947 32.78 42.11 17.41
C HIS A 947 34.31 42.05 17.48
N LEU A 948 34.86 41.43 18.53
CA LEU A 948 36.30 41.28 18.71
C LEU A 948 36.89 40.37 17.61
N SER A 949 36.28 39.21 17.34
CA SER A 949 36.72 38.31 16.26
C SER A 949 36.62 38.94 14.88
N GLY A 950 35.62 39.82 14.66
CA GLY A 950 35.47 40.61 13.44
C GLY A 950 36.33 41.87 13.38
N GLY A 951 37.30 42.08 14.30
CA GLY A 951 38.21 43.22 14.30
C GLY A 951 37.59 44.58 14.69
N ARG A 952 36.34 44.61 15.15
CA ARG A 952 35.58 45.84 15.51
C ARG A 952 35.78 46.18 16.97
N VAL A 953 37.00 46.57 17.34
CA VAL A 953 37.46 46.76 18.72
C VAL A 953 36.60 47.77 19.50
N GLU A 954 36.22 48.89 18.90
CA GLU A 954 35.39 49.91 19.58
C GLU A 954 34.01 49.39 19.98
N ARG A 955 33.36 48.64 19.09
CA ARG A 955 32.04 48.03 19.38
C ARG A 955 32.16 46.89 20.39
N ALA A 956 33.23 46.11 20.32
CA ALA A 956 33.53 45.10 21.32
C ALA A 956 33.70 45.75 22.71
N LEU A 957 34.47 46.84 22.81
CA LEU A 957 34.66 47.57 24.06
C LEU A 957 33.33 48.09 24.63
N SER A 958 32.46 48.64 23.78
CA SER A 958 31.13 49.11 24.18
C SER A 958 30.26 47.98 24.75
N ALA A 959 30.24 46.81 24.10
CA ALA A 959 29.50 45.64 24.57
C ALA A 959 30.07 45.08 25.89
N ALA A 960 31.40 45.07 26.04
CA ALA A 960 32.07 44.69 27.27
C ALA A 960 31.69 45.64 28.42
N ALA A 961 31.70 46.95 28.20
CA ALA A 961 31.33 47.94 29.22
C ALA A 961 29.85 47.83 29.64
N ALA A 962 28.97 47.49 28.70
CA ALA A 962 27.53 47.32 28.92
C ALA A 962 27.16 46.00 29.65
N ASN A 963 28.12 45.10 29.91
CA ASN A 963 27.82 43.81 30.53
C ASN A 963 27.49 43.99 32.04
N PRO A 964 26.30 43.56 32.50
CA PRO A 964 25.90 43.71 33.91
C PRO A 964 26.74 42.87 34.88
N ALA A 965 27.43 41.82 34.40
CA ALA A 965 28.22 40.93 35.24
C ALA A 965 29.69 41.42 35.41
N PRO A 966 30.17 41.69 36.65
CA PRO A 966 31.54 42.16 36.89
C PRO A 966 32.63 41.19 36.41
N HIS A 967 32.43 39.88 36.59
CA HIS A 967 33.39 38.86 36.17
C HIS A 967 33.52 38.77 34.65
N ALA A 968 32.39 38.92 33.91
CA ALA A 968 32.40 38.92 32.45
C ALA A 968 33.12 40.15 31.89
N ARG A 969 33.00 41.31 32.56
CA ARG A 969 33.77 42.52 32.22
C ARG A 969 35.27 42.34 32.37
N ALA A 970 35.71 41.70 33.46
CA ALA A 970 37.12 41.39 33.68
C ALA A 970 37.67 40.40 32.63
N ALA A 971 36.90 39.36 32.29
CA ALA A 971 37.26 38.41 31.24
C ALA A 971 37.33 39.07 29.86
N ALA A 972 36.40 39.96 29.54
CA ALA A 972 36.39 40.69 28.27
C ALA A 972 37.60 41.61 28.13
N ALA A 973 38.00 42.30 29.21
CA ALA A 973 39.21 43.11 29.25
C ALA A 973 40.48 42.27 28.99
N ALA A 974 40.58 41.08 29.59
CA ALA A 974 41.71 40.17 29.36
C ALA A 974 41.78 39.66 27.90
N ALA A 975 40.64 39.31 27.31
CA ALA A 975 40.55 38.89 25.91
C ALA A 975 40.91 40.01 24.93
N LEU A 976 40.46 41.24 25.20
CA LEU A 976 40.83 42.44 24.44
C LEU A 976 42.34 42.71 24.47
N LEU A 977 42.96 42.65 25.66
CA LEU A 977 44.40 42.86 25.82
C LEU A 977 45.22 41.81 25.05
N SER A 978 44.74 40.57 25.02
CA SER A 978 45.38 39.47 24.28
C SER A 978 45.29 39.70 22.76
N ALA A 979 44.10 40.02 22.25
CA ALA A 979 43.88 40.30 20.82
C ALA A 979 44.65 41.55 20.33
N LEU A 980 44.75 42.59 21.17
CA LEU A 980 45.57 43.78 20.87
C LEU A 980 47.08 43.47 20.95
N GLY A 981 47.48 42.52 21.80
CA GLY A 981 48.85 42.02 21.92
C GLY A 981 49.33 41.25 20.69
N GLU A 982 48.45 40.47 20.04
CA GLU A 982 48.74 39.72 18.81
C GLU A 982 48.82 40.60 17.55
N CYS A 983 48.17 41.77 17.56
CA CYS A 983 48.19 42.75 16.47
C CYS A 983 49.42 43.70 16.47
N LEU A 984 50.32 43.59 17.46
CA LEU A 984 51.57 44.37 17.51
C LEU A 984 52.67 43.67 16.68
N PRO A 985 53.39 44.36 15.77
CA PRO A 985 54.48 43.75 15.01
C PRO A 985 55.59 43.25 15.96
N PRO A 986 56.29 42.14 15.65
CA PRO A 986 57.36 41.65 16.50
C PRO A 986 58.41 42.76 16.65
N ARG A 987 58.76 43.09 17.90
CA ARG A 987 59.79 44.08 18.23
C ARG A 987 61.03 43.85 17.37
N PRO A 988 61.62 44.87 16.73
CA PRO A 988 62.88 44.71 16.02
C PRO A 988 63.94 44.25 17.03
N ARG A 989 64.58 43.11 16.77
CA ARG A 989 65.82 42.74 17.45
C ARG A 989 66.86 43.80 17.10
N THR A 990 67.30 44.54 18.11
CA THR A 990 68.42 45.48 18.01
C THR A 990 69.71 44.74 17.60
N PRO A 991 70.56 45.35 16.77
CA PRO A 991 71.73 44.69 16.21
C PRO A 991 72.87 44.67 17.23
N ALA A 992 73.42 43.48 17.49
CA ALA A 992 74.75 43.35 18.09
C ALA A 992 75.81 43.56 16.98
N HIS A 993 76.69 44.53 17.18
CA HIS A 993 77.82 44.83 16.30
C HIS A 993 78.90 43.71 16.32
N PRO A 994 79.77 43.63 15.30
CA PRO A 994 80.46 42.42 14.86
C PRO A 994 81.93 42.32 15.29
N HIS A 995 82.47 41.10 15.09
CA HIS A 995 83.89 40.64 14.98
C HIS A 995 84.19 39.50 15.96
N ALA A 996 84.79 38.36 15.60
CA ALA A 996 85.26 37.85 14.32
C ALA A 996 85.59 36.33 14.43
N ARG A 997 85.65 35.67 13.26
CA ARG A 997 86.39 34.43 12.89
C ARG A 997 85.72 33.06 13.09
N THR A 998 85.13 32.60 11.98
CA THR A 998 85.37 31.35 11.22
C THR A 998 86.42 30.33 11.72
N PRO A 999 86.42 29.06 11.23
CA PRO A 999 85.50 28.37 10.31
C PRO A 999 84.99 26.98 10.81
N ALA A 1000 84.04 26.41 10.08
CA ALA A 1000 83.57 25.01 10.11
C ALA A 1000 84.72 23.99 9.84
N PRO A 1001 84.54 22.64 9.90
CA PRO A 1001 83.31 21.85 10.09
C PRO A 1001 83.47 20.63 11.06
N HIS A 1002 82.48 19.72 11.02
CA HIS A 1002 82.43 18.33 11.55
C HIS A 1002 81.86 18.19 12.98
N THR A 1003 81.03 17.21 13.35
CA THR A 1003 80.23 16.14 12.71
C THR A 1003 79.40 15.50 13.83
N HIS A 1004 78.23 14.97 13.47
CA HIS A 1004 77.58 13.75 14.00
C HIS A 1004 76.94 13.68 15.40
N ARG A 1005 75.65 13.31 15.33
CA ARG A 1005 74.87 12.33 16.13
C ARG A 1005 74.68 12.70 17.62
N PHE A 1006 73.47 12.82 18.15
CA PHE A 1006 72.26 12.01 17.92
C PHE A 1006 71.01 12.86 17.72
#